data_AF-A0A8J5FLM4-F1
#
_entry.id   AF-A0A8J5FLM4-F1
#
_cell.length_a   1.000
_cell.length_b   1.000
_cell.length_c   1.000
_cell.angle_alpha   90.00
_cell.angle_beta   90.00
_cell.angle_gamma   90.00
#
_symmetry.space_group_name_H-M   'P 1'
#
loop_
_entity.id
_entity.type
_entity.pdbx_description
1 polymer ?
#
loop_
_entity_poly.entity_id
_entity_poly.type
_entity_poly.pdbx_seq_one_letter_code
_entity_poly.pdbx_strand_id
1 'polypeptide(L)'
;MIQSLQTHAKMFLLFFNRIYCRNSTARMNWRPTASKERTCLLFLILSCVLHVGSGVTDPQDAAVLRSILQDWQDAPPSWGQSDDPCGMPWDGVVCQNSRVTSLSLSTMGIKGTLSGDIGLLSALQFLFRYTDDDLDIGTKLLHMMKMLAMDLQLDLDISNDLDIGRRTLSYNGDLGGSLSPNIGNLKQLTTLILAGCQFSGPIPEQLGNLAQLTFLALNNNRFSGSIPASLGLLSNLSWFDIAENQLTGSLPVSTNSTPGLDLLVHTKHFHFNKNQLSGVLPPQLFSSEMTLLHLLFDSNQFDGSIPSTLGLVTSLEVLRLDNNKFEGAVPSNINNLTRVSELNLANNQLSGMLPNLTGMNLLHYVDLSNNSFSPSEAPEWFTTIESLTTLVIESGGLIGQVPADLFSLPQLQQVLLSYNGFNGTLNMSNSISPQLQLVDFRNNSITGFVQTGNYLNILILYQNPYCNSVRTSTDPSCNLQQQDPYSTSLSKCGSVTCASQDQKVNPQSCSCAFPDQGRMIFRGPSFRDLTNSTLFQLLETSLWTNLGLTPGYVYISNLHFNLNDYLELDLALFPSSGMFFNRSEISRIGFDLSNQTYKPPPIFGPYYFLGSPYPFSGESGTGGGKSSTGVIVGVAVGCVILIVGLVCVGVYALLQKKKAKRALEQSRPFVTWGSGGKDDGSAPQLKGARWFPFDEIKKITNNFSEANEIGSGGYGKVYRAILTDGQIIAIKRAQQGSMQGAHEFKTEIELLSRVHHKNLVDLVGFCFEKGEQMLVYEYIPNGTLRENLSGSLGIRLDWKNRLRIALGSARGLAYLHELANPPIIHRDVKSPNILLDENLNAKVADFGLSKLVSDSEKGHVSTQVKGTLGYLDPEYYMTQQLSEKSDVYSFGVVMLELITGRQPIEKGKYIVREVRTAIDGRDQEYYGLKNMVDPVLRNMGPIIGFRRFVELAMRCLEETAANRPTMNQIVKEIETIIHTYGLNTQPNSASSSATEFGDTQGAPRHHPYNGHLHKNEESSDFQYSGAYSAVIEPK
;
A
#
# COMPACT_ATOMS: atom_id res chain seq x y z
N MET A 1 20.07 4.85 -0.17
CA MET A 1 21.19 5.83 -0.27
C MET A 1 22.56 5.18 -0.04
N ILE A 2 22.75 4.48 1.09
CA ILE A 2 23.99 3.80 1.55
C ILE A 2 24.83 3.08 0.47
N GLN A 3 24.24 2.21 -0.36
CA GLN A 3 25.00 1.48 -1.39
C GLN A 3 25.67 2.41 -2.41
N SER A 4 25.06 3.55 -2.76
CA SER A 4 25.69 4.53 -3.65
C SER A 4 26.98 5.09 -3.04
N LEU A 5 26.99 5.36 -1.72
CA LEU A 5 28.17 5.83 -1.00
C LEU A 5 29.27 4.76 -0.95
N GLN A 6 28.92 3.48 -0.72
CA GLN A 6 29.90 2.38 -0.79
C GLN A 6 30.48 2.20 -2.19
N THR A 7 29.65 2.27 -3.24
CA THR A 7 30.11 2.13 -4.63
C THR A 7 30.96 3.32 -5.07
N HIS A 8 30.59 4.56 -4.71
CA HIS A 8 31.42 5.74 -4.98
C HIS A 8 32.73 5.71 -4.18
N ALA A 9 32.74 5.27 -2.92
CA ALA A 9 33.97 5.11 -2.14
C ALA A 9 34.91 4.06 -2.76
N LYS A 10 34.38 2.89 -3.17
CA LYS A 10 35.14 1.87 -3.93
C LYS A 10 35.67 2.44 -5.25
N MET A 11 34.84 3.17 -6.01
CA MET A 11 35.25 3.77 -7.28
C MET A 11 36.35 4.83 -7.08
N PHE A 12 36.28 5.64 -6.03
CA PHE A 12 37.28 6.67 -5.72
C PHE A 12 38.62 6.06 -5.28
N LEU A 13 38.60 4.97 -4.49
CA LEU A 13 39.79 4.17 -4.15
C LEU A 13 40.43 3.55 -5.40
N LEU A 14 39.62 2.99 -6.31
CA LEU A 14 40.10 2.46 -7.60
C LEU A 14 40.66 3.57 -8.50
N PHE A 15 40.08 4.78 -8.48
CA PHE A 15 40.59 5.94 -9.22
C PHE A 15 41.93 6.44 -8.66
N PHE A 16 42.08 6.51 -7.33
CA PHE A 16 43.32 6.91 -6.68
C PHE A 16 44.49 5.95 -6.99
N ASN A 17 44.23 4.63 -6.94
CA ASN A 17 45.21 3.62 -7.36
C ASN A 17 45.57 3.74 -8.85
N ARG A 18 44.62 4.04 -9.74
CA ARG A 18 44.90 4.27 -11.17
C ARG A 18 45.70 5.55 -11.45
N ILE A 19 45.57 6.60 -10.64
CA ILE A 19 46.30 7.86 -10.82
C ILE A 19 47.74 7.76 -10.30
N TYR A 20 47.96 7.22 -9.10
CA TYR A 20 49.31 7.18 -8.50
C TYR A 20 50.26 6.17 -9.18
N CYS A 21 49.74 5.14 -9.85
CA CYS A 21 50.56 4.15 -10.57
C CYS A 21 50.93 4.53 -12.01
N ARG A 22 50.61 5.75 -12.50
CA ARG A 22 50.76 6.09 -13.93
C ARG A 22 51.77 7.20 -14.27
N ASN A 23 52.72 7.49 -13.37
CA ASN A 23 53.87 8.35 -13.67
C ASN A 23 55.14 7.92 -12.90
N SER A 24 55.70 6.77 -13.28
CA SER A 24 57.10 6.42 -12.97
C SER A 24 57.63 5.37 -13.95
N THR A 25 58.53 5.77 -14.85
CA THR A 25 59.37 4.87 -15.65
C THR A 25 60.63 4.46 -14.88
N ALA A 26 60.48 4.12 -13.59
CA ALA A 26 61.56 3.63 -12.74
C ALA A 26 61.06 2.53 -11.78
N ARG A 27 61.77 1.40 -11.72
CA ARG A 27 61.59 0.37 -10.68
C ARG A 27 62.06 0.90 -9.32
N MET A 28 61.15 1.19 -8.41
CA MET A 28 61.45 1.25 -6.97
C MET A 28 60.25 0.82 -6.13
N ASN A 29 60.48 -0.08 -5.17
CA ASN A 29 59.46 -0.61 -4.29
C ASN A 29 59.06 0.43 -3.23
N TRP A 30 57.79 0.85 -3.22
CA TRP A 30 57.19 1.61 -2.14
C TRP A 30 55.85 1.00 -1.72
N ARG A 31 55.77 0.49 -0.48
CA ARG A 31 54.50 0.05 0.12
C ARG A 31 53.80 1.25 0.76
N PRO A 32 52.50 1.51 0.49
CA PRO A 32 51.71 2.45 1.28
C PRO A 32 51.46 1.89 2.69
N THR A 33 51.56 2.74 3.71
CA THR A 33 51.24 2.40 5.10
C THR A 33 49.85 2.90 5.49
N ALA A 34 49.08 2.08 6.22
CA ALA A 34 47.64 2.23 6.53
C ALA A 34 47.19 3.54 7.23
N SER A 35 48.13 4.41 7.62
CA SER A 35 47.82 5.75 8.15
C SER A 35 47.04 6.63 7.16
N LYS A 36 47.33 6.54 5.85
CA LYS A 36 46.74 7.47 4.85
C LYS A 36 45.26 7.21 4.56
N GLU A 37 44.82 5.95 4.57
CA GLU A 37 43.44 5.57 4.23
C GLU A 37 42.46 6.01 5.32
N ARG A 38 42.86 5.86 6.60
CA ARG A 38 42.06 6.32 7.76
C ARG A 38 41.78 7.83 7.72
N THR A 39 42.72 8.64 7.23
CA THR A 39 42.54 10.10 7.10
C THR A 39 41.55 10.48 5.99
N CYS A 40 41.54 9.75 4.87
CA CYS A 40 40.57 9.97 3.79
C CYS A 40 39.15 9.57 4.17
N LEU A 41 38.98 8.50 4.97
CA LEU A 41 37.66 8.04 5.42
C LEU A 41 36.97 9.10 6.30
N LEU A 42 37.71 9.70 7.23
CA LEU A 42 37.23 10.82 8.07
C LEU A 42 36.78 12.02 7.23
N PHE A 43 37.51 12.38 6.18
CA PHE A 43 37.13 13.49 5.29
C PHE A 43 35.88 13.20 4.46
N LEU A 44 35.67 11.94 4.04
CA LEU A 44 34.45 11.51 3.35
C LEU A 44 33.23 11.55 4.29
N ILE A 45 33.36 11.07 5.52
CA ILE A 45 32.28 11.11 6.50
C ILE A 45 31.87 12.57 6.78
N LEU A 46 32.85 13.46 6.98
CA LEU A 46 32.59 14.87 7.26
C LEU A 46 31.93 15.62 6.08
N SER A 47 32.19 15.23 4.83
CA SER A 47 31.52 15.82 3.67
C SER A 47 30.11 15.28 3.45
N CYS A 48 29.82 14.03 3.84
CA CYS A 48 28.49 13.44 3.69
C CYS A 48 27.43 14.06 4.63
N VAL A 49 27.85 14.62 5.77
CA VAL A 49 26.96 15.30 6.73
C VAL A 49 26.50 16.68 6.21
N LEU A 50 27.16 17.25 5.19
CA LEU A 50 26.98 18.66 4.78
C LEU A 50 26.18 18.86 3.48
N HIS A 51 25.51 17.84 2.95
CA HIS A 51 24.71 17.91 1.70
C HIS A 51 23.28 17.35 1.86
N VAL A 52 22.56 17.81 2.88
CA VAL A 52 21.09 17.78 2.91
C VAL A 52 20.58 19.04 2.19
N GLY A 53 19.72 18.87 1.18
CA GLY A 53 19.13 19.98 0.43
C GLY A 53 17.89 20.54 1.13
N SER A 54 18.08 21.34 2.18
CA SER A 54 16.98 21.96 2.95
C SER A 54 16.15 22.91 2.09
N GLY A 55 14.89 22.54 1.83
CA GLY A 55 13.85 23.48 1.39
C GLY A 55 13.23 24.12 2.62
N VAL A 56 13.44 25.43 2.81
CA VAL A 56 12.95 26.15 3.99
C VAL A 56 11.42 26.06 4.08
N THR A 57 10.91 25.69 5.25
CA THR A 57 9.47 25.63 5.55
C THR A 57 8.77 26.95 5.21
N ASP A 58 7.53 26.87 4.72
CA ASP A 58 6.68 28.05 4.54
C ASP A 58 6.54 28.81 5.86
N PRO A 59 6.79 30.14 5.89
CA PRO A 59 6.75 30.92 7.13
C PRO A 59 5.42 30.85 7.88
N GLN A 60 4.29 30.64 7.19
CA GLN A 60 2.98 30.50 7.83
C GLN A 60 2.85 29.13 8.52
N ASP A 61 3.26 28.05 7.86
CA ASP A 61 3.24 26.70 8.46
C ASP A 61 4.23 26.63 9.64
N ALA A 62 5.43 27.19 9.49
CA ALA A 62 6.44 27.26 10.54
C ALA A 62 6.02 28.14 11.74
N ALA A 63 5.16 29.15 11.52
CA ALA A 63 4.56 29.93 12.61
C ALA A 63 3.47 29.13 13.34
N VAL A 64 2.64 28.39 12.60
CA VAL A 64 1.56 27.55 13.16
C VAL A 64 2.13 26.41 14.00
N LEU A 65 3.18 25.72 13.53
CA LEU A 65 3.84 24.67 14.32
C LEU A 65 4.51 25.24 15.59
N ARG A 66 5.05 26.46 15.56
CA ARG A 66 5.53 27.17 16.77
C ARG A 66 4.40 27.58 17.71
N SER A 67 3.21 27.90 17.21
CA SER A 67 2.02 28.21 18.02
C SER A 67 1.53 26.95 18.75
N ILE A 68 1.37 25.85 18.01
CA ILE A 68 1.00 24.53 18.55
C ILE A 68 2.02 24.04 19.60
N LEU A 69 3.31 24.28 19.38
CA LEU A 69 4.38 23.97 20.34
C LEU A 69 4.27 24.74 21.67
N GLN A 70 3.59 25.89 21.72
CA GLN A 70 3.35 26.64 22.97
C GLN A 70 2.14 26.11 23.75
N ASP A 71 1.17 25.48 23.07
CA ASP A 71 -0.03 24.89 23.68
C ASP A 71 0.20 23.46 24.23
N TRP A 72 1.40 22.89 24.03
CA TRP A 72 1.78 21.55 24.48
C TRP A 72 2.81 21.56 25.62
N GLN A 73 2.60 20.69 26.61
CA GLN A 73 3.49 20.58 27.78
C GLN A 73 4.61 19.55 27.59
N ASP A 74 4.35 18.53 26.76
CA ASP A 74 5.30 17.50 26.35
C ASP A 74 5.24 17.34 24.81
N ALA A 75 5.90 18.25 24.08
CA ALA A 75 6.05 18.14 22.63
C ALA A 75 7.17 17.13 22.25
N PRO A 76 7.19 16.59 21.03
CA PRO A 76 8.22 15.64 20.60
C PRO A 76 9.63 16.27 20.66
N PRO A 77 10.69 15.55 21.08
CA PRO A 77 11.95 16.18 21.50
C PRO A 77 12.66 17.05 20.46
N SER A 78 12.49 16.80 19.16
CA SER A 78 13.08 17.61 18.08
C SER A 78 12.30 18.91 17.78
N TRP A 79 11.06 19.04 18.24
CA TRP A 79 10.25 20.24 18.02
C TRP A 79 10.89 21.44 18.74
N GLY A 80 11.11 22.53 18.00
CA GLY A 80 11.83 23.70 18.49
C GLY A 80 13.37 23.61 18.48
N GLN A 81 13.98 22.46 18.13
CA GLN A 81 15.45 22.38 17.94
C GLN A 81 15.93 23.03 16.64
N SER A 82 15.01 23.28 15.69
CA SER A 82 15.24 23.95 14.41
C SER A 82 14.18 25.02 14.18
N ASP A 83 14.60 26.18 13.63
CA ASP A 83 13.68 27.22 13.12
C ASP A 83 12.95 26.81 11.82
N ASP A 84 13.35 25.69 11.22
CA ASP A 84 12.90 25.18 9.93
C ASP A 84 12.42 23.70 10.08
N PRO A 85 11.13 23.47 10.38
CA PRO A 85 10.54 22.14 10.58
C PRO A 85 10.62 21.16 9.41
N CYS A 86 10.86 21.63 8.18
CA CYS A 86 11.02 20.82 6.97
C CYS A 86 12.49 20.64 6.55
N GLY A 87 13.36 21.64 6.79
CA GLY A 87 14.77 21.59 6.43
C GLY A 87 15.64 20.78 7.40
N MET A 88 15.26 20.76 8.68
CA MET A 88 15.70 19.80 9.69
C MET A 88 14.42 19.20 10.28
N PRO A 89 13.97 18.01 9.80
CA PRO A 89 12.64 17.51 10.09
C PRO A 89 12.36 17.41 11.58
N TRP A 90 11.24 18.02 12.01
CA TRP A 90 10.65 17.80 13.32
C TRP A 90 9.92 16.44 13.31
N ASP A 91 9.96 15.69 14.42
CA ASP A 91 9.44 14.31 14.48
C ASP A 91 7.98 14.26 14.02
N GLY A 92 7.67 13.42 13.02
CA GLY A 92 6.33 13.28 12.45
C GLY A 92 5.84 14.45 11.58
N VAL A 93 6.64 15.48 11.32
CA VAL A 93 6.29 16.58 10.40
C VAL A 93 6.77 16.24 8.99
N VAL A 94 5.85 15.81 8.11
CA VAL A 94 6.17 15.58 6.70
C VAL A 94 5.75 16.76 5.86
N CYS A 95 6.69 17.25 5.06
CA CYS A 95 6.51 18.38 4.16
C CYS A 95 6.61 17.98 2.69
N GLN A 96 5.88 18.69 1.84
CA GLN A 96 5.98 18.62 0.38
C GLN A 96 6.04 20.04 -0.18
N ASN A 97 7.05 20.35 -1.01
CA ASN A 97 7.24 21.67 -1.61
C ASN A 97 7.21 22.82 -0.56
N SER A 98 7.96 22.66 0.55
CA SER A 98 7.99 23.57 1.71
C SER A 98 6.70 23.71 2.53
N ARG A 99 5.58 23.10 2.13
CA ARG A 99 4.33 23.08 2.89
C ARG A 99 4.22 21.82 3.76
N VAL A 100 3.62 21.93 4.95
CA VAL A 100 3.35 20.78 5.83
C VAL A 100 2.13 20.02 5.31
N THR A 101 2.27 18.73 5.02
CA THR A 101 1.21 17.88 4.41
C THR A 101 0.78 16.70 5.28
N SER A 102 1.64 16.23 6.20
CA SER A 102 1.27 15.27 7.27
C SER A 102 1.77 15.76 8.62
N LEU A 103 0.92 15.59 9.64
CA LEU A 103 1.32 15.64 11.05
C LEU A 103 1.07 14.26 11.67
N SER A 104 2.15 13.50 11.79
CA SER A 104 2.16 12.11 12.23
C SER A 104 2.44 12.02 13.74
N LEU A 105 1.52 12.58 14.51
CA LEU A 105 1.67 12.83 15.95
C LEU A 105 1.19 11.68 16.85
N SER A 106 0.78 10.56 16.24
CA SER A 106 0.13 9.47 16.95
C SER A 106 1.10 8.74 17.88
N THR A 107 0.62 8.43 19.09
CA THR A 107 1.34 7.82 20.22
C THR A 107 2.57 8.56 20.79
N MET A 108 2.80 9.82 20.42
CA MET A 108 3.96 10.60 20.90
C MET A 108 3.90 11.03 22.38
N GLY A 109 2.85 10.66 23.13
CA GLY A 109 2.68 11.00 24.55
C GLY A 109 2.33 12.47 24.80
N ILE A 110 1.84 13.18 23.78
CA ILE A 110 1.60 14.63 23.79
C ILE A 110 0.53 15.01 24.81
N LYS A 111 0.76 16.12 25.51
CA LYS A 111 -0.14 16.67 26.56
C LYS A 111 -0.48 18.12 26.30
N GLY A 112 -1.75 18.50 26.48
CA GLY A 112 -2.22 19.87 26.29
C GLY A 112 -3.47 19.94 25.41
N THR A 113 -3.60 20.98 24.59
CA THR A 113 -4.74 21.19 23.68
C THR A 113 -4.30 21.27 22.23
N LEU A 114 -5.16 20.87 21.29
CA LEU A 114 -4.92 21.09 19.86
C LEU A 114 -5.31 22.54 19.49
N SER A 115 -4.30 23.37 19.22
CA SER A 115 -4.49 24.80 18.93
C SER A 115 -5.44 25.06 17.76
N GLY A 116 -6.23 26.14 17.84
CA GLY A 116 -7.08 26.61 16.75
C GLY A 116 -6.31 27.03 15.50
N ASP A 117 -5.03 27.35 15.63
CA ASP A 117 -4.14 27.71 14.52
C ASP A 117 -3.87 26.54 13.56
N ILE A 118 -4.14 25.29 13.97
CA ILE A 118 -4.02 24.10 13.10
C ILE A 118 -4.73 24.30 11.75
N GLY A 119 -5.88 24.99 11.75
CA GLY A 119 -6.68 25.27 10.55
C GLY A 119 -6.02 26.18 9.51
N LEU A 120 -4.86 26.77 9.82
CA LEU A 120 -4.07 27.59 8.89
C LEU A 120 -3.10 26.73 8.03
N LEU A 121 -2.86 25.46 8.38
CA LEU A 121 -2.09 24.50 7.57
C LEU A 121 -2.87 24.07 6.31
N SER A 122 -3.05 25.00 5.37
CA SER A 122 -3.90 24.86 4.18
C SER A 122 -3.50 23.75 3.19
N ALA A 123 -2.35 23.11 3.40
CA ALA A 123 -1.85 21.96 2.63
C ALA A 123 -1.96 20.62 3.39
N LEU A 124 -2.44 20.61 4.63
CA LEU A 124 -2.48 19.41 5.46
C LEU A 124 -3.51 18.40 4.93
N GLN A 125 -3.03 17.21 4.57
CA GLN A 125 -3.83 16.10 4.04
C GLN A 125 -4.07 15.02 5.10
N PHE A 126 -3.19 14.92 6.10
CA PHE A 126 -3.20 13.92 7.16
C PHE A 126 -2.90 14.56 8.51
N LEU A 127 -3.77 14.34 9.51
CA LEU A 127 -3.64 14.88 10.86
C LEU A 127 -3.80 13.73 11.88
N PHE A 128 -2.80 13.54 12.73
CA PHE A 128 -2.59 12.36 13.59
C PHE A 128 -2.48 11.05 12.79
N ARG A 129 -1.64 11.12 11.75
CA ARG A 129 -1.17 9.94 11.02
C ARG A 129 -0.04 9.22 11.77
N TYR A 130 0.41 8.08 11.26
CA TYR A 130 1.75 7.55 11.51
C TYR A 130 2.52 7.48 10.19
N THR A 131 3.80 7.87 10.21
CA THR A 131 4.71 7.79 9.05
C THR A 131 5.92 6.93 9.40
N ASP A 132 6.11 5.88 8.60
CA ASP A 132 7.20 4.90 8.71
C ASP A 132 8.55 5.49 8.18
N ASP A 133 8.49 6.67 7.55
CA ASP A 133 9.60 7.30 6.82
C ASP A 133 10.75 7.81 7.72
N ASP A 134 10.49 8.16 8.98
CA ASP A 134 11.49 8.82 9.87
C ASP A 134 12.63 7.89 10.34
N LEU A 135 12.61 6.59 9.98
CA LEU A 135 13.55 5.62 10.57
C LEU A 135 14.70 5.11 9.71
N ASP A 136 14.64 5.21 8.38
CA ASP A 136 15.55 4.42 7.53
C ASP A 136 17.00 4.92 7.49
N ILE A 137 17.28 6.09 8.08
CA ILE A 137 18.56 6.81 7.92
C ILE A 137 19.44 6.73 9.17
N GLY A 138 18.98 7.25 10.32
CA GLY A 138 19.80 7.36 11.53
C GLY A 138 20.21 6.00 12.12
N THR A 139 19.25 5.09 12.26
CA THR A 139 19.46 3.74 12.81
C THR A 139 20.36 2.86 11.93
N LYS A 140 20.25 3.00 10.60
CA LYS A 140 21.09 2.30 9.63
C LYS A 140 22.52 2.84 9.58
N LEU A 141 22.74 4.16 9.72
CA LEU A 141 24.09 4.69 9.92
C LEU A 141 24.72 4.15 11.20
N LEU A 142 23.99 4.12 12.32
CA LEU A 142 24.51 3.62 13.60
C LEU A 142 24.86 2.11 13.52
N HIS A 143 24.03 1.30 12.87
CA HIS A 143 24.35 -0.11 12.63
C HIS A 143 25.53 -0.32 11.68
N MET A 144 25.67 0.48 10.61
CA MET A 144 26.86 0.45 9.75
C MET A 144 28.14 0.78 10.53
N MET A 145 28.10 1.79 11.41
CA MET A 145 29.25 2.18 12.22
C MET A 145 29.62 1.10 13.24
N LYS A 146 28.64 0.40 13.83
CA LYS A 146 28.90 -0.75 14.71
C LYS A 146 29.51 -1.94 13.96
N MET A 147 29.01 -2.29 12.77
CA MET A 147 29.62 -3.37 11.98
C MET A 147 31.05 -3.05 11.52
N LEU A 148 31.30 -1.80 11.10
CA LEU A 148 32.66 -1.34 10.73
C LEU A 148 33.65 -1.32 11.91
N ALA A 149 33.18 -1.27 13.16
CA ALA A 149 34.05 -1.38 14.33
C ALA A 149 34.51 -2.83 14.58
N MET A 150 33.63 -3.81 14.38
CA MET A 150 33.94 -5.23 14.59
C MET A 150 35.01 -5.76 13.61
N ASP A 151 34.97 -5.31 12.34
CA ASP A 151 35.96 -5.65 11.31
C ASP A 151 37.36 -5.04 11.54
N LEU A 152 37.53 -4.11 12.49
CA LEU A 152 38.74 -3.31 12.68
C LEU A 152 39.47 -3.50 14.01
N GLN A 153 38.88 -4.28 14.93
CA GLN A 153 39.51 -4.74 16.18
C GLN A 153 40.17 -3.61 17.01
N LEU A 154 39.42 -2.52 17.15
CA LEU A 154 39.77 -1.36 17.97
C LEU A 154 38.79 -1.25 19.14
N ASP A 155 39.30 -1.35 20.37
CA ASP A 155 38.57 -0.93 21.55
C ASP A 155 38.35 0.59 21.49
N LEU A 156 37.12 0.96 21.13
CA LEU A 156 36.59 2.32 21.24
C LEU A 156 35.30 2.23 22.05
N ASP A 157 35.46 2.42 23.36
CA ASP A 157 34.36 2.52 24.31
C ASP A 157 33.59 3.84 24.07
N ILE A 158 32.68 3.81 23.09
CA ILE A 158 31.75 4.89 22.80
C ILE A 158 30.47 4.58 23.57
N SER A 159 30.45 5.00 24.83
CA SER A 159 29.23 5.18 25.59
C SER A 159 28.29 6.12 24.81
N ASN A 160 27.17 5.60 24.33
CA ASN A 160 26.09 6.42 23.75
C ASN A 160 25.39 7.20 24.89
N ASP A 161 26.05 8.23 25.40
CA ASP A 161 25.50 9.14 26.40
C ASP A 161 25.15 10.48 25.74
N LEU A 162 23.88 10.60 25.36
CA LEU A 162 23.24 11.85 24.95
C LEU A 162 21.77 11.83 25.41
N ASP A 163 21.56 11.60 26.71
CA ASP A 163 20.23 11.63 27.33
C ASP A 163 19.65 13.06 27.35
N ILE A 164 18.75 13.35 26.40
CA ILE A 164 17.89 14.54 26.42
C ILE A 164 16.50 14.15 25.90
N GLY A 165 15.53 13.96 26.81
CA GLY A 165 14.10 13.85 26.45
C GLY A 165 13.40 12.55 26.86
N ARG A 166 13.22 12.35 28.17
CA ARG A 166 12.33 11.30 28.70
C ARG A 166 10.86 11.60 28.42
N ARG A 167 10.19 10.70 27.69
CA ARG A 167 8.80 10.27 27.97
C ARG A 167 8.36 9.07 27.13
N THR A 168 7.28 8.48 27.63
CA THR A 168 6.72 7.16 27.39
C THR A 168 5.81 7.14 26.16
N LEU A 169 5.86 6.11 25.31
CA LEU A 169 4.95 6.01 24.14
C LEU A 169 3.63 5.35 24.54
N SER A 170 2.53 6.10 24.47
CA SER A 170 1.14 5.63 24.47
C SER A 170 0.36 6.52 23.51
N TYR A 171 -0.88 6.16 23.17
CA TYR A 171 -1.85 7.14 22.66
C TYR A 171 -1.75 8.49 23.42
N ASN A 172 -2.06 9.60 22.76
CA ASN A 172 -1.98 10.95 23.33
C ASN A 172 -3.12 11.20 24.35
N GLY A 173 -3.22 10.34 25.35
CA GLY A 173 -4.28 10.27 26.35
C GLY A 173 -4.25 11.40 27.36
N ASP A 174 -3.43 12.44 27.16
CA ASP A 174 -3.43 13.72 27.88
C ASP A 174 -3.51 14.93 26.93
N LEU A 175 -3.67 14.70 25.62
CA LEU A 175 -4.07 15.71 24.63
C LEU A 175 -5.60 15.77 24.59
N GLY A 176 -6.18 16.96 24.66
CA GLY A 176 -7.63 17.10 24.70
C GLY A 176 -8.15 18.53 24.61
N GLY A 177 -9.15 18.82 25.44
CA GLY A 177 -9.94 20.06 25.35
C GLY A 177 -11.00 19.99 24.26
N SER A 178 -11.54 21.13 23.84
CA SER A 178 -12.51 21.22 22.75
C SER A 178 -11.82 21.24 21.39
N LEU A 179 -12.26 20.39 20.46
CA LEU A 179 -11.80 20.47 19.06
C LEU A 179 -12.22 21.81 18.45
N SER A 180 -11.26 22.56 17.89
CA SER A 180 -11.53 23.91 17.38
C SER A 180 -12.36 23.88 16.09
N PRO A 181 -13.38 24.75 15.93
CA PRO A 181 -14.09 24.99 14.67
C PRO A 181 -13.18 25.25 13.45
N ASN A 182 -11.98 25.79 13.68
CA ASN A 182 -10.97 26.04 12.64
C ASN A 182 -10.51 24.76 11.94
N ILE A 183 -10.74 23.56 12.51
CA ILE A 183 -10.50 22.27 11.83
C ILE A 183 -11.16 22.22 10.45
N GLY A 184 -12.33 22.87 10.29
CA GLY A 184 -13.07 22.96 9.04
C GLY A 184 -12.38 23.77 7.93
N ASN A 185 -11.26 24.43 8.20
CA ASN A 185 -10.48 25.18 7.19
C ASN A 185 -9.51 24.29 6.41
N LEU A 186 -9.23 23.06 6.87
CA LEU A 186 -8.28 22.12 6.29
C LEU A 186 -8.82 21.44 5.01
N LYS A 187 -9.07 22.21 3.95
CA LYS A 187 -9.79 21.75 2.74
C LYS A 187 -9.16 20.58 1.99
N GLN A 188 -7.90 20.24 2.27
CA GLN A 188 -7.20 19.10 1.69
C GLN A 188 -7.18 17.85 2.59
N LEU A 189 -7.76 17.92 3.81
CA LEU A 189 -7.69 16.83 4.78
C LEU A 189 -8.49 15.62 4.28
N THR A 190 -7.78 14.50 4.11
CA THR A 190 -8.36 13.21 3.71
C THR A 190 -8.53 12.25 4.89
N THR A 191 -7.72 12.41 5.94
CA THR A 191 -7.72 11.53 7.12
C THR A 191 -7.58 12.35 8.40
N LEU A 192 -8.48 12.11 9.36
CA LEU A 192 -8.43 12.66 10.72
C LEU A 192 -8.62 11.53 11.74
N ILE A 193 -7.62 11.32 12.60
CA ILE A 193 -7.63 10.25 13.62
C ILE A 193 -7.31 10.86 15.00
N LEU A 194 -8.34 11.22 15.76
CA LEU A 194 -8.19 11.73 17.14
C LEU A 194 -8.48 10.64 18.19
N ALA A 195 -8.42 9.36 17.79
CA ALA A 195 -8.80 8.24 18.64
C ALA A 195 -7.94 8.12 19.92
N GLY A 196 -8.55 7.72 21.03
CA GLY A 196 -7.84 7.44 22.29
C GLY A 196 -7.23 8.66 22.99
N CYS A 197 -7.87 9.83 22.83
CA CYS A 197 -7.43 11.11 23.40
C CYS A 197 -8.42 11.60 24.50
N GLN A 198 -8.18 12.79 25.06
CA GLN A 198 -9.10 13.46 26.00
C GLN A 198 -9.89 14.62 25.35
N PHE A 199 -10.20 14.57 24.05
CA PHE A 199 -11.06 15.60 23.43
C PHE A 199 -12.47 15.55 24.01
N SER A 200 -13.10 16.71 24.14
CA SER A 200 -14.32 16.92 24.92
C SER A 200 -15.18 18.04 24.37
N GLY A 201 -16.45 18.13 24.79
CA GLY A 201 -17.39 19.11 24.24
C GLY A 201 -17.92 18.67 22.86
N PRO A 202 -18.62 19.55 22.13
CA PRO A 202 -19.26 19.19 20.86
C PRO A 202 -18.25 18.94 19.74
N ILE A 203 -18.58 18.02 18.84
CA ILE A 203 -17.96 17.93 17.53
C ILE A 203 -18.35 19.21 16.75
N PRO A 204 -17.41 20.01 16.21
CA PRO A 204 -17.76 21.26 15.54
C PRO A 204 -18.53 21.02 14.23
N GLU A 205 -19.60 21.77 13.98
CA GLU A 205 -20.34 21.75 12.72
C GLU A 205 -19.43 22.00 11.51
N GLN A 206 -18.38 22.78 11.71
CA GLN A 206 -17.43 23.18 10.68
C GLN A 206 -16.61 22.00 10.15
N LEU A 207 -16.55 20.86 10.88
CA LEU A 207 -15.94 19.62 10.40
C LEU A 207 -16.63 19.07 9.14
N GLY A 208 -17.94 19.35 8.96
CA GLY A 208 -18.68 19.03 7.74
C GLY A 208 -18.19 19.75 6.47
N ASN A 209 -17.36 20.80 6.62
CA ASN A 209 -16.80 21.54 5.49
C ASN A 209 -15.55 20.87 4.86
N LEU A 210 -15.22 19.64 5.25
CA LEU A 210 -14.04 18.88 4.82
C LEU A 210 -14.38 17.88 3.70
N ALA A 211 -14.81 18.38 2.54
CA ALA A 211 -15.32 17.56 1.43
C ALA A 211 -14.34 16.52 0.84
N GLN A 212 -13.04 16.53 1.20
CA GLN A 212 -12.05 15.53 0.81
C GLN A 212 -11.85 14.41 1.85
N LEU A 213 -12.53 14.48 3.00
CA LEU A 213 -12.33 13.54 4.11
C LEU A 213 -12.90 12.16 3.76
N THR A 214 -12.03 11.15 3.73
CA THR A 214 -12.38 9.74 3.47
C THR A 214 -12.38 8.89 4.74
N PHE A 215 -11.65 9.32 5.78
CA PHE A 215 -11.51 8.60 7.04
C PHE A 215 -11.63 9.56 8.24
N LEU A 216 -12.62 9.32 9.10
CA LEU A 216 -12.85 10.05 10.34
C LEU A 216 -12.95 9.08 11.53
N ALA A 217 -12.01 9.19 12.45
CA ALA A 217 -12.01 8.45 13.72
C ALA A 217 -11.83 9.41 14.90
N LEU A 218 -12.88 9.54 15.73
CA LEU A 218 -12.94 10.37 16.94
C LEU A 218 -13.23 9.51 18.19
N ASN A 219 -13.08 8.19 18.08
CA ASN A 219 -13.54 7.22 19.06
C ASN A 219 -12.67 7.16 20.32
N ASN A 220 -13.22 6.63 21.42
CA ASN A 220 -12.59 6.60 22.74
C ASN A 220 -12.08 7.98 23.16
N ASN A 221 -13.02 8.90 23.37
CA ASN A 221 -12.82 10.29 23.77
C ASN A 221 -13.94 10.71 24.74
N ARG A 222 -14.13 12.02 24.97
CA ARG A 222 -15.19 12.60 25.80
C ARG A 222 -16.06 13.60 25.02
N PHE A 223 -16.16 13.47 23.69
CA PHE A 223 -17.02 14.32 22.88
C PHE A 223 -18.49 14.19 23.33
N SER A 224 -19.21 15.31 23.42
CA SER A 224 -20.50 15.41 24.10
C SER A 224 -21.49 16.29 23.33
N GLY A 225 -22.78 15.99 23.40
CA GLY A 225 -23.81 16.70 22.63
C GLY A 225 -24.17 15.99 21.33
N SER A 226 -24.94 16.63 20.46
CA SER A 226 -25.46 16.02 19.23
C SER A 226 -24.42 15.86 18.13
N ILE A 227 -24.55 14.79 17.34
CA ILE A 227 -23.84 14.64 16.05
C ILE A 227 -24.25 15.82 15.14
N PRO A 228 -23.31 16.60 14.58
CA PRO A 228 -23.65 17.71 13.69
C PRO A 228 -24.26 17.23 12.38
N ALA A 229 -25.41 17.80 12.01
CA ALA A 229 -26.10 17.53 10.75
C ALA A 229 -25.22 17.80 9.51
N SER A 230 -24.32 18.78 9.61
CA SER A 230 -23.34 19.14 8.57
C SER A 230 -22.37 18.01 8.19
N LEU A 231 -22.18 16.98 9.02
CA LEU A 231 -21.35 15.83 8.67
C LEU A 231 -21.93 15.03 7.49
N GLY A 232 -23.23 15.17 7.18
CA GLY A 232 -23.84 14.66 5.95
C GLY A 232 -23.25 15.21 4.65
N LEU A 233 -22.49 16.32 4.70
CA LEU A 233 -21.81 16.90 3.54
C LEU A 233 -20.50 16.19 3.16
N LEU A 234 -20.05 15.22 3.97
CA LEU A 234 -18.79 14.49 3.76
C LEU A 234 -18.96 13.34 2.75
N SER A 235 -19.34 13.67 1.51
CA SER A 235 -19.76 12.70 0.47
C SER A 235 -18.70 11.69 0.01
N ASN A 236 -17.43 11.89 0.38
CA ASN A 236 -16.30 10.98 0.13
C ASN A 236 -15.96 10.08 1.34
N LEU A 237 -16.66 10.23 2.48
CA LEU A 237 -16.36 9.52 3.72
C LEU A 237 -16.64 8.02 3.57
N SER A 238 -15.62 7.18 3.77
CA SER A 238 -15.73 5.71 3.75
C SER A 238 -15.78 5.12 5.16
N TRP A 239 -15.21 5.80 6.16
CA TRP A 239 -15.11 5.33 7.54
C TRP A 239 -15.49 6.45 8.51
N PHE A 240 -16.48 6.20 9.38
CA PHE A 240 -16.98 7.16 10.35
C PHE A 240 -17.14 6.49 11.72
N ASP A 241 -16.12 6.67 12.57
CA ASP A 241 -16.06 6.10 13.92
C ASP A 241 -16.08 7.21 14.98
N ILE A 242 -17.17 7.26 15.75
CA ILE A 242 -17.40 8.17 16.88
C ILE A 242 -17.73 7.38 18.14
N ALA A 243 -17.45 6.08 18.14
CA ALA A 243 -17.76 5.19 19.23
C ALA A 243 -17.10 5.60 20.55
N GLU A 244 -17.63 5.14 21.68
CA GLU A 244 -16.99 5.31 23.00
C GLU A 244 -16.76 6.79 23.33
N ASN A 245 -17.87 7.52 23.38
CA ASN A 245 -17.94 8.96 23.64
C ASN A 245 -19.17 9.27 24.51
N GLN A 246 -19.51 10.55 24.66
CA GLN A 246 -20.62 11.07 25.46
C GLN A 246 -21.67 11.77 24.58
N LEU A 247 -21.79 11.39 23.30
CA LEU A 247 -22.68 12.02 22.33
C LEU A 247 -24.14 11.68 22.63
N THR A 248 -25.04 12.65 22.48
CA THR A 248 -26.43 12.62 22.94
C THR A 248 -27.42 13.03 21.86
N GLY A 249 -28.66 12.54 21.91
CA GLY A 249 -29.72 12.97 20.98
C GLY A 249 -29.83 12.09 19.74
N SER A 250 -30.73 12.47 18.83
CA SER A 250 -31.08 11.66 17.66
C SER A 250 -30.10 11.80 16.50
N LEU A 251 -30.08 10.79 15.62
CA LEU A 251 -29.31 10.84 14.38
C LEU A 251 -29.89 11.91 13.44
N PRO A 252 -29.09 12.88 12.95
CA PRO A 252 -29.60 13.92 12.06
C PRO A 252 -29.81 13.35 10.65
N VAL A 253 -31.02 13.53 10.13
CA VAL A 253 -31.38 13.26 8.73
C VAL A 253 -31.82 14.53 8.01
N SER A 254 -31.69 14.55 6.68
CA SER A 254 -31.93 15.72 5.86
C SER A 254 -33.34 16.29 6.01
N THR A 255 -33.42 17.61 6.04
CA THR A 255 -34.66 18.39 5.98
C THR A 255 -34.60 19.35 4.79
N ASN A 256 -35.67 20.10 4.54
CA ASN A 256 -35.69 21.14 3.50
C ASN A 256 -34.63 22.25 3.69
N SER A 257 -33.96 22.32 4.85
CA SER A 257 -32.97 23.37 5.18
C SER A 257 -31.69 22.85 5.85
N THR A 258 -31.55 21.56 6.10
CA THR A 258 -30.35 20.96 6.72
C THR A 258 -29.97 19.64 6.03
N PRO A 259 -28.68 19.36 5.81
CA PRO A 259 -28.23 18.02 5.42
C PRO A 259 -28.38 17.02 6.57
N GLY A 260 -28.14 15.73 6.30
CA GLY A 260 -28.11 14.67 7.31
C GLY A 260 -27.31 13.44 6.87
N LEU A 261 -27.19 12.44 7.75
CA LEU A 261 -26.35 11.27 7.55
C LEU A 261 -26.88 10.31 6.45
N ASP A 262 -28.13 10.47 6.05
CA ASP A 262 -28.75 9.84 4.87
C ASP A 262 -28.01 10.15 3.55
N LEU A 263 -27.29 11.28 3.49
CA LEU A 263 -26.48 11.67 2.33
C LEU A 263 -25.16 10.89 2.21
N LEU A 264 -24.74 10.16 3.26
CA LEU A 264 -23.46 9.44 3.33
C LEU A 264 -23.51 8.06 2.66
N VAL A 265 -24.09 7.99 1.46
CA VAL A 265 -24.32 6.74 0.72
C VAL A 265 -23.05 5.93 0.41
N HIS A 266 -21.89 6.61 0.32
CA HIS A 266 -20.58 5.98 0.10
C HIS A 266 -19.87 5.50 1.38
N THR A 267 -20.42 5.79 2.57
CA THR A 267 -19.81 5.34 3.83
C THR A 267 -20.08 3.85 4.04
N LYS A 268 -19.03 3.14 4.45
CA LYS A 268 -19.04 1.68 4.65
C LYS A 268 -19.12 1.28 6.12
N HIS A 269 -18.69 2.16 7.02
CA HIS A 269 -18.58 1.86 8.44
C HIS A 269 -19.15 3.02 9.25
N PHE A 270 -20.31 2.79 9.86
CA PHE A 270 -20.88 3.62 10.91
C PHE A 270 -20.66 2.93 12.25
N HIS A 271 -19.70 3.42 13.03
CA HIS A 271 -19.42 2.94 14.38
C HIS A 271 -19.78 4.04 15.39
N PHE A 272 -21.04 4.06 15.83
CA PHE A 272 -21.58 5.07 16.76
C PHE A 272 -21.88 4.47 18.16
N ASN A 273 -21.50 3.21 18.35
CA ASN A 273 -21.68 2.40 19.53
C ASN A 273 -21.07 3.02 20.82
N LYS A 274 -21.57 2.62 21.99
CA LYS A 274 -21.09 3.10 23.30
C LYS A 274 -21.14 4.63 23.42
N ASN A 275 -22.34 5.18 23.27
CA ASN A 275 -22.64 6.61 23.39
C ASN A 275 -23.95 6.80 24.20
N GLN A 276 -24.52 8.01 24.18
CA GLN A 276 -25.80 8.35 24.80
C GLN A 276 -26.83 8.81 23.74
N LEU A 277 -26.68 8.36 22.50
CA LEU A 277 -27.57 8.71 21.38
C LEU A 277 -28.96 8.12 21.61
N SER A 278 -30.01 8.85 21.28
CA SER A 278 -31.35 8.64 21.82
C SER A 278 -32.48 9.00 20.85
N GLY A 279 -33.66 8.40 21.05
CA GLY A 279 -34.80 8.57 20.14
C GLY A 279 -34.82 7.51 19.04
N VAL A 280 -35.80 7.61 18.15
CA VAL A 280 -36.01 6.62 17.08
C VAL A 280 -34.92 6.62 16.02
N LEU A 281 -34.61 5.45 15.45
CA LEU A 281 -33.85 5.36 14.20
C LEU A 281 -34.69 5.89 13.03
N PRO A 282 -34.31 7.00 12.37
CA PRO A 282 -35.16 7.60 11.35
C PRO A 282 -35.24 6.69 10.12
N PRO A 283 -36.45 6.35 9.60
CA PRO A 283 -36.56 5.53 8.39
C PRO A 283 -35.84 6.12 7.17
N GLN A 284 -35.73 7.46 7.11
CA GLN A 284 -35.04 8.21 6.06
C GLN A 284 -33.53 7.99 6.06
N LEU A 285 -32.94 7.50 7.16
CA LEU A 285 -31.50 7.24 7.24
C LEU A 285 -31.05 6.13 6.29
N PHE A 286 -31.92 5.18 5.96
CA PHE A 286 -31.58 3.97 5.22
C PHE A 286 -32.20 3.96 3.83
N SER A 287 -31.39 3.71 2.79
CA SER A 287 -31.84 3.64 1.39
C SER A 287 -31.07 2.57 0.59
N SER A 288 -31.57 2.23 -0.60
CA SER A 288 -30.94 1.26 -1.52
C SER A 288 -29.58 1.69 -2.05
N GLU A 289 -29.27 2.99 -2.01
CA GLU A 289 -28.02 3.55 -2.51
C GLU A 289 -26.86 3.40 -1.51
N MET A 290 -27.15 2.99 -0.26
CA MET A 290 -26.15 2.90 0.79
C MET A 290 -25.21 1.70 0.63
N THR A 291 -23.92 1.95 0.81
CA THR A 291 -22.83 0.97 0.69
C THR A 291 -22.26 0.54 2.05
N LEU A 292 -23.04 0.73 3.13
CA LEU A 292 -22.69 0.31 4.50
C LEU A 292 -22.43 -1.19 4.58
N LEU A 293 -21.28 -1.55 5.13
CA LEU A 293 -20.89 -2.92 5.50
C LEU A 293 -21.09 -3.15 7.00
N HIS A 294 -20.72 -2.18 7.84
CA HIS A 294 -20.92 -2.24 9.29
C HIS A 294 -21.87 -1.16 9.78
N LEU A 295 -22.87 -1.57 10.59
CA LEU A 295 -23.72 -0.69 11.37
C LEU A 295 -23.64 -1.08 12.84
N LEU A 296 -22.79 -0.38 13.61
CA LEU A 296 -22.60 -0.60 15.05
C LEU A 296 -23.22 0.56 15.81
N PHE A 297 -24.48 0.40 16.23
CA PHE A 297 -25.25 1.37 17.02
C PHE A 297 -25.52 0.87 18.44
N ASP A 298 -24.88 -0.23 18.84
CA ASP A 298 -25.06 -0.86 20.14
C ASP A 298 -24.68 0.04 21.33
N SER A 299 -25.13 -0.33 22.52
CA SER A 299 -24.73 0.33 23.78
C SER A 299 -25.08 1.84 23.76
N ASN A 300 -26.35 2.15 23.49
CA ASN A 300 -26.88 3.50 23.32
C ASN A 300 -28.25 3.63 24.00
N GLN A 301 -29.02 4.67 23.66
CA GLN A 301 -30.34 4.96 24.22
C GLN A 301 -31.43 5.07 23.13
N PHE A 302 -31.22 4.48 21.96
CA PHE A 302 -32.20 4.50 20.85
C PHE A 302 -33.47 3.76 21.24
N ASP A 303 -34.62 4.28 20.81
CA ASP A 303 -35.96 3.80 21.15
C ASP A 303 -36.87 3.65 19.91
N GLY A 304 -38.14 3.33 20.12
CA GLY A 304 -39.08 3.03 19.04
C GLY A 304 -38.74 1.74 18.29
N SER A 305 -39.34 1.56 17.11
CA SER A 305 -39.13 0.35 16.30
C SER A 305 -37.94 0.46 15.34
N ILE A 306 -37.28 -0.66 15.08
CA ILE A 306 -36.28 -0.79 14.01
C ILE A 306 -37.00 -0.53 12.67
N PRO A 307 -36.55 0.45 11.85
CA PRO A 307 -37.26 0.82 10.63
C PRO A 307 -37.07 -0.23 9.53
N SER A 308 -38.15 -0.57 8.81
CA SER A 308 -38.10 -1.55 7.70
C SER A 308 -37.24 -1.11 6.51
N THR A 309 -36.93 0.19 6.39
CA THR A 309 -35.98 0.71 5.40
C THR A 309 -34.55 0.22 5.62
N LEU A 310 -34.19 -0.23 6.83
CA LEU A 310 -32.91 -0.90 7.10
C LEU A 310 -32.73 -2.14 6.18
N GLY A 311 -33.80 -2.88 5.92
CA GLY A 311 -33.82 -4.03 5.00
C GLY A 311 -33.72 -3.67 3.50
N LEU A 312 -33.37 -2.42 3.16
CA LEU A 312 -32.95 -2.00 1.82
C LEU A 312 -31.42 -2.01 1.67
N VAL A 313 -30.67 -1.94 2.79
CA VAL A 313 -29.21 -1.81 2.82
C VAL A 313 -28.55 -3.19 2.67
N THR A 314 -28.81 -3.85 1.55
CA THR A 314 -28.38 -5.23 1.22
C THR A 314 -26.86 -5.42 1.13
N SER A 315 -26.10 -4.34 1.29
CA SER A 315 -24.65 -4.26 1.43
C SER A 315 -24.12 -4.70 2.80
N LEU A 316 -24.95 -4.67 3.86
CA LEU A 316 -24.53 -4.93 5.25
C LEU A 316 -23.95 -6.33 5.48
N GLU A 317 -22.86 -6.39 6.23
CA GLU A 317 -22.13 -7.61 6.62
C GLU A 317 -22.11 -7.81 8.15
N VAL A 318 -22.22 -6.72 8.93
CA VAL A 318 -22.36 -6.72 10.40
C VAL A 318 -23.43 -5.72 10.82
N LEU A 319 -24.40 -6.18 11.63
CA LEU A 319 -25.49 -5.37 12.19
C LEU A 319 -25.60 -5.57 13.71
N ARG A 320 -25.25 -4.53 14.47
CA ARG A 320 -25.36 -4.50 15.93
C ARG A 320 -26.24 -3.35 16.41
N LEU A 321 -27.38 -3.71 16.99
CA LEU A 321 -28.38 -2.81 17.60
C LEU A 321 -28.60 -3.15 19.08
N ASP A 322 -27.76 -4.00 19.66
CA ASP A 322 -27.88 -4.51 21.03
C ASP A 322 -27.71 -3.43 22.10
N ASN A 323 -28.14 -3.73 23.33
CA ASN A 323 -27.96 -2.85 24.50
C ASN A 323 -28.56 -1.44 24.25
N ASN A 324 -29.84 -1.41 23.88
CA ASN A 324 -30.61 -0.20 23.54
C ASN A 324 -32.04 -0.29 24.14
N LYS A 325 -32.99 0.51 23.64
CA LYS A 325 -34.40 0.53 24.08
C LYS A 325 -35.38 0.24 22.92
N PHE A 326 -34.94 -0.44 21.86
CA PHE A 326 -35.78 -0.73 20.70
C PHE A 326 -36.99 -1.58 21.09
N GLU A 327 -38.17 -1.22 20.59
CA GLU A 327 -39.46 -1.83 20.91
C GLU A 327 -40.23 -2.29 19.67
N GLY A 328 -41.30 -3.06 19.90
CA GLY A 328 -42.12 -3.63 18.82
C GLY A 328 -41.43 -4.74 18.04
N ALA A 329 -41.99 -5.11 16.89
CA ALA A 329 -41.52 -6.25 16.09
C ALA A 329 -40.29 -5.92 15.24
N VAL A 330 -39.37 -6.89 15.14
CA VAL A 330 -38.29 -6.87 14.15
C VAL A 330 -38.90 -6.87 12.74
N PRO A 331 -38.45 -6.01 11.80
CA PRO A 331 -39.02 -5.93 10.46
C PRO A 331 -39.06 -7.27 9.72
N SER A 332 -40.20 -7.58 9.10
CA SER A 332 -40.41 -8.83 8.36
C SER A 332 -39.54 -8.98 7.11
N ASN A 333 -38.84 -7.92 6.69
CA ASN A 333 -37.89 -7.90 5.60
C ASN A 333 -36.42 -7.85 6.06
N ILE A 334 -36.13 -8.15 7.34
CA ILE A 334 -34.75 -8.21 7.86
C ILE A 334 -33.90 -9.25 7.11
N ASN A 335 -34.51 -10.35 6.63
CA ASN A 335 -33.84 -11.38 5.85
C ASN A 335 -33.47 -10.96 4.41
N ASN A 336 -33.86 -9.77 3.94
CA ASN A 336 -33.27 -9.16 2.74
C ASN A 336 -31.76 -8.94 2.88
N LEU A 337 -31.26 -8.81 4.11
CA LEU A 337 -29.85 -8.56 4.44
C LEU A 337 -28.99 -9.84 4.30
N THR A 338 -29.07 -10.47 3.14
CA THR A 338 -28.45 -11.77 2.81
C THR A 338 -26.92 -11.81 2.89
N ARG A 339 -26.26 -10.65 3.04
CA ARG A 339 -24.82 -10.50 3.28
C ARG A 339 -24.43 -10.50 4.77
N VAL A 340 -25.38 -10.33 5.70
CA VAL A 340 -25.08 -10.20 7.13
C VAL A 340 -24.56 -11.51 7.70
N SER A 341 -23.42 -11.40 8.38
CA SER A 341 -22.70 -12.49 9.03
C SER A 341 -22.79 -12.46 10.56
N GLU A 342 -22.92 -11.26 11.14
CA GLU A 342 -23.20 -11.03 12.56
C GLU A 342 -24.47 -10.18 12.70
N LEU A 343 -25.50 -10.72 13.37
CA LEU A 343 -26.74 -10.04 13.72
C LEU A 343 -26.91 -10.05 15.25
N ASN A 344 -26.73 -8.90 15.91
CA ASN A 344 -27.01 -8.76 17.34
C ASN A 344 -28.11 -7.73 17.61
N LEU A 345 -29.21 -8.21 18.20
CA LEU A 345 -30.39 -7.43 18.62
C LEU A 345 -30.67 -7.60 20.13
N ALA A 346 -29.73 -8.15 20.90
CA ALA A 346 -29.91 -8.52 22.31
C ALA A 346 -30.13 -7.30 23.23
N ASN A 347 -30.62 -7.56 24.44
CA ASN A 347 -30.77 -6.57 25.53
C ASN A 347 -31.56 -5.33 25.06
N ASN A 348 -32.80 -5.55 24.62
CA ASN A 348 -33.73 -4.56 24.07
C ASN A 348 -35.18 -4.84 24.56
N GLN A 349 -36.17 -4.12 24.03
CA GLN A 349 -37.60 -4.28 24.33
C GLN A 349 -38.39 -4.83 23.13
N LEU A 350 -37.72 -5.52 22.19
CA LEU A 350 -38.35 -6.06 20.98
C LEU A 350 -39.39 -7.11 21.35
N SER A 351 -40.49 -7.17 20.62
CA SER A 351 -41.67 -7.98 20.95
C SER A 351 -42.39 -8.50 19.71
N GLY A 352 -43.47 -9.27 19.91
CA GLY A 352 -44.05 -10.08 18.83
C GLY A 352 -43.25 -11.36 18.61
N MET A 353 -43.38 -11.99 17.45
CA MET A 353 -42.66 -13.24 17.16
C MET A 353 -41.16 -13.00 16.93
N LEU A 354 -40.34 -14.03 17.18
CA LEU A 354 -38.96 -14.07 16.72
C LEU A 354 -38.87 -13.84 15.21
N PRO A 355 -37.83 -13.14 14.71
CA PRO A 355 -37.70 -12.81 13.30
C PRO A 355 -37.53 -14.06 12.43
N ASN A 356 -38.03 -13.99 11.19
CA ASN A 356 -37.71 -14.95 10.16
C ASN A 356 -36.36 -14.57 9.52
N LEU A 357 -35.35 -15.43 9.66
CA LEU A 357 -34.01 -15.25 9.10
C LEU A 357 -33.74 -16.17 7.89
N THR A 358 -34.72 -16.97 7.45
CA THR A 358 -34.58 -17.90 6.32
C THR A 358 -34.13 -17.16 5.05
N GLY A 359 -33.03 -17.63 4.45
CA GLY A 359 -32.37 -17.02 3.29
C GLY A 359 -31.11 -16.22 3.62
N MET A 360 -30.82 -15.93 4.89
CA MET A 360 -29.57 -15.28 5.32
C MET A 360 -28.39 -16.27 5.34
N ASN A 361 -28.05 -16.81 4.18
CA ASN A 361 -27.12 -17.94 4.01
C ASN A 361 -25.63 -17.65 4.33
N LEU A 362 -25.31 -16.43 4.78
CA LEU A 362 -23.99 -16.02 5.27
C LEU A 362 -23.98 -15.72 6.78
N LEU A 363 -25.10 -15.90 7.47
CA LEU A 363 -25.25 -15.65 8.90
C LEU A 363 -24.44 -16.69 9.69
N HIS A 364 -23.43 -16.21 10.43
CA HIS A 364 -22.52 -17.02 11.24
C HIS A 364 -22.79 -16.84 12.75
N TYR A 365 -23.13 -15.63 13.18
CA TYR A 365 -23.46 -15.28 14.56
C TYR A 365 -24.83 -14.61 14.61
N VAL A 366 -25.71 -15.10 15.49
CA VAL A 366 -27.00 -14.46 15.77
C VAL A 366 -27.26 -14.41 17.27
N ASP A 367 -27.63 -13.22 17.76
CA ASP A 367 -27.96 -12.98 19.17
C ASP A 367 -29.24 -12.14 19.29
N LEU A 368 -30.26 -12.73 19.90
CA LEU A 368 -31.60 -12.13 20.09
C LEU A 368 -31.98 -12.03 21.58
N SER A 369 -31.02 -12.24 22.46
CA SER A 369 -31.22 -12.48 23.90
C SER A 369 -31.89 -11.32 24.65
N ASN A 370 -32.56 -11.62 25.76
CA ASN A 370 -33.15 -10.65 26.69
C ASN A 370 -34.01 -9.58 25.99
N ASN A 371 -35.10 -10.04 25.36
CA ASN A 371 -36.11 -9.25 24.68
C ASN A 371 -37.51 -9.68 25.15
N SER A 372 -38.55 -8.93 24.78
CA SER A 372 -39.96 -9.18 25.13
C SER A 372 -40.72 -9.98 24.05
N PHE A 373 -40.07 -10.97 23.42
CA PHE A 373 -40.69 -11.78 22.37
C PHE A 373 -41.85 -12.64 22.91
N SER A 374 -42.90 -12.78 22.10
CA SER A 374 -44.04 -13.65 22.34
C SER A 374 -43.59 -15.13 22.32
N PRO A 375 -43.99 -15.97 23.29
CA PRO A 375 -43.54 -17.35 23.34
C PRO A 375 -43.87 -18.15 22.06
N SER A 376 -42.85 -18.81 21.51
CA SER A 376 -42.95 -19.62 20.30
C SER A 376 -42.08 -20.88 20.36
N GLU A 377 -42.38 -21.85 19.51
CA GLU A 377 -41.44 -22.94 19.24
C GLU A 377 -40.21 -22.42 18.46
N ALA A 378 -39.18 -23.26 18.34
CA ALA A 378 -37.96 -22.95 17.59
C ALA A 378 -38.26 -22.69 16.09
N PRO A 379 -37.85 -21.54 15.50
CA PRO A 379 -38.05 -21.26 14.08
C PRO A 379 -37.32 -22.24 13.14
N GLU A 380 -37.88 -22.49 11.96
CA GLU A 380 -37.32 -23.35 10.89
C GLU A 380 -35.87 -22.98 10.48
N TRP A 381 -35.47 -21.73 10.66
CA TRP A 381 -34.11 -21.29 10.36
C TRP A 381 -33.05 -21.87 11.31
N PHE A 382 -33.43 -22.39 12.49
CA PHE A 382 -32.55 -23.15 13.39
C PHE A 382 -31.98 -24.42 12.74
N THR A 383 -32.61 -24.96 11.70
CA THR A 383 -32.21 -26.22 11.05
C THR A 383 -31.93 -26.08 9.56
N THR A 384 -31.97 -24.85 9.00
CA THR A 384 -31.80 -24.60 7.56
C THR A 384 -30.71 -23.59 7.22
N ILE A 385 -30.18 -22.81 8.18
CA ILE A 385 -29.01 -21.95 7.96
C ILE A 385 -27.72 -22.75 8.27
N GLU A 386 -27.22 -23.50 7.29
CA GLU A 386 -26.01 -24.34 7.41
C GLU A 386 -24.73 -23.57 7.78
N SER A 387 -24.72 -22.25 7.61
CA SER A 387 -23.60 -21.35 7.91
C SER A 387 -23.51 -20.92 9.38
N LEU A 388 -24.53 -21.20 10.21
CA LEU A 388 -24.51 -20.79 11.62
C LEU A 388 -23.34 -21.44 12.37
N THR A 389 -22.54 -20.61 13.03
CA THR A 389 -21.46 -21.02 13.94
C THR A 389 -21.89 -20.85 15.40
N THR A 390 -22.59 -19.77 15.71
CA THR A 390 -23.01 -19.41 17.07
C THR A 390 -24.45 -18.91 17.08
N LEU A 391 -25.31 -19.58 17.85
CA LEU A 391 -26.72 -19.24 18.07
C LEU A 391 -26.92 -18.86 19.54
N VAL A 392 -27.31 -17.61 19.82
CA VAL A 392 -27.53 -17.09 21.17
C VAL A 392 -28.95 -16.52 21.29
N ILE A 393 -29.79 -17.11 22.12
CA ILE A 393 -31.11 -16.57 22.46
C ILE A 393 -31.38 -16.89 23.95
N GLU A 394 -30.70 -16.20 24.86
CA GLU A 394 -31.00 -16.28 26.29
C GLU A 394 -32.30 -15.53 26.60
N SER A 395 -33.19 -16.10 27.41
CA SER A 395 -34.46 -15.46 27.82
C SER A 395 -35.40 -15.02 26.66
N GLY A 396 -35.32 -15.62 25.47
CA GLY A 396 -36.08 -15.20 24.29
C GLY A 396 -37.50 -15.76 24.16
N GLY A 397 -38.04 -16.39 25.21
CA GLY A 397 -39.41 -16.93 25.23
C GLY A 397 -39.61 -18.26 24.47
N LEU A 398 -38.53 -18.94 24.07
CA LEU A 398 -38.63 -20.20 23.32
C LEU A 398 -39.26 -21.30 24.16
N ILE A 399 -40.18 -22.07 23.57
CA ILE A 399 -40.92 -23.18 24.20
C ILE A 399 -40.94 -24.42 23.29
N GLY A 400 -41.55 -25.51 23.76
CA GLY A 400 -41.64 -26.77 23.02
C GLY A 400 -40.37 -27.61 23.16
N GLN A 401 -40.09 -28.46 22.17
CA GLN A 401 -38.89 -29.31 22.15
C GLN A 401 -37.77 -28.67 21.32
N VAL A 402 -36.52 -28.97 21.68
CA VAL A 402 -35.34 -28.56 20.88
C VAL A 402 -35.29 -29.40 19.60
N PRO A 403 -35.23 -28.81 18.39
CA PRO A 403 -35.09 -29.56 17.15
C PRO A 403 -33.80 -30.39 17.15
N ALA A 404 -33.89 -31.72 16.98
CA ALA A 404 -32.73 -32.61 17.02
C ALA A 404 -31.70 -32.30 15.92
N ASP A 405 -32.16 -31.79 14.77
CA ASP A 405 -31.30 -31.46 13.63
C ASP A 405 -30.59 -30.09 13.74
N LEU A 406 -30.87 -29.30 14.78
CA LEU A 406 -30.04 -28.12 15.11
C LEU A 406 -28.58 -28.54 15.30
N PHE A 407 -28.36 -29.64 16.02
CA PHE A 407 -27.01 -30.17 16.27
C PHE A 407 -26.35 -30.78 15.03
N SER A 408 -27.07 -30.95 13.93
CA SER A 408 -26.58 -31.49 12.66
C SER A 408 -25.98 -30.43 11.71
N LEU A 409 -26.10 -29.13 12.03
CA LEU A 409 -25.59 -28.05 11.17
C LEU A 409 -24.05 -28.07 11.04
N PRO A 410 -23.48 -28.08 9.82
CA PRO A 410 -22.08 -28.49 9.59
C PRO A 410 -21.01 -27.50 10.09
N GLN A 411 -21.38 -26.24 10.34
CA GLN A 411 -20.49 -25.20 10.87
C GLN A 411 -20.75 -24.87 12.35
N LEU A 412 -21.74 -25.51 12.98
CA LEU A 412 -22.21 -25.10 14.30
C LEU A 412 -21.19 -25.43 15.39
N GLN A 413 -20.76 -24.39 16.10
CA GLN A 413 -19.76 -24.41 17.16
C GLN A 413 -20.39 -24.17 18.54
N GLN A 414 -21.39 -23.28 18.64
CA GLN A 414 -21.94 -22.84 19.93
C GLN A 414 -23.46 -22.66 19.89
N VAL A 415 -24.16 -23.16 20.91
CA VAL A 415 -25.61 -23.03 21.10
C VAL A 415 -25.87 -22.56 22.53
N LEU A 416 -26.39 -21.34 22.69
CA LEU A 416 -26.66 -20.70 23.98
C LEU A 416 -28.15 -20.33 24.05
N LEU A 417 -28.95 -21.21 24.65
CA LEU A 417 -30.42 -21.16 24.69
C LEU A 417 -30.96 -21.29 26.13
N SER A 418 -30.20 -20.75 27.08
CA SER A 418 -30.50 -20.64 28.51
C SER A 418 -31.74 -19.79 28.82
N TYR A 419 -32.30 -19.97 30.02
CA TYR A 419 -33.44 -19.17 30.54
C TYR A 419 -34.71 -19.19 29.66
N ASN A 420 -34.90 -20.24 28.86
CA ASN A 420 -36.09 -20.45 28.03
C ASN A 420 -37.04 -21.50 28.64
N GLY A 421 -38.14 -21.79 27.95
CA GLY A 421 -39.13 -22.80 28.30
C GLY A 421 -39.04 -24.11 27.50
N PHE A 422 -37.87 -24.44 26.93
CA PHE A 422 -37.68 -25.73 26.26
C PHE A 422 -37.93 -26.89 27.22
N ASN A 423 -38.62 -27.93 26.74
CA ASN A 423 -39.11 -29.02 27.56
C ASN A 423 -38.99 -30.38 26.85
N GLY A 424 -39.37 -31.45 27.55
CA GLY A 424 -39.26 -32.82 27.07
C GLY A 424 -37.81 -33.32 27.07
N THR A 425 -37.43 -34.06 26.04
CA THR A 425 -36.10 -34.68 25.94
C THR A 425 -35.22 -33.87 24.99
N LEU A 426 -34.07 -33.38 25.49
CA LEU A 426 -33.01 -32.88 24.62
C LEU A 426 -32.40 -34.06 23.86
N ASN A 427 -32.57 -34.07 22.54
CA ASN A 427 -32.13 -35.18 21.70
C ASN A 427 -30.95 -34.80 20.79
N MET A 428 -29.76 -35.29 21.14
CA MET A 428 -28.53 -35.24 20.35
C MET A 428 -28.22 -36.64 19.78
N SER A 429 -29.23 -37.39 19.33
CA SER A 429 -29.05 -38.72 18.71
C SER A 429 -28.59 -38.69 17.25
N ASN A 430 -28.70 -37.53 16.59
CA ASN A 430 -28.44 -37.39 15.17
C ASN A 430 -26.93 -37.14 14.92
N SER A 431 -26.54 -36.79 13.69
CA SER A 431 -25.14 -36.55 13.34
C SER A 431 -24.63 -35.22 13.94
N ILE A 432 -24.16 -35.24 15.19
CA ILE A 432 -23.63 -34.05 15.86
C ILE A 432 -22.50 -33.40 15.03
N SER A 433 -22.57 -32.08 14.85
CA SER A 433 -21.54 -31.26 14.21
C SER A 433 -20.14 -31.54 14.79
N PRO A 434 -19.13 -31.79 13.95
CA PRO A 434 -17.75 -32.00 14.42
C PRO A 434 -17.10 -30.73 14.99
N GLN A 435 -17.75 -29.57 14.84
CA GLN A 435 -17.25 -28.28 15.35
C GLN A 435 -17.86 -27.87 16.69
N LEU A 436 -18.91 -28.55 17.17
CA LEU A 436 -19.73 -28.12 18.32
C LEU A 436 -18.95 -28.17 19.65
N GLN A 437 -18.48 -27.03 20.15
CA GLN A 437 -17.69 -26.90 21.39
C GLN A 437 -18.54 -26.66 22.64
N LEU A 438 -19.63 -25.89 22.52
CA LEU A 438 -20.40 -25.41 23.67
C LEU A 438 -21.91 -25.49 23.41
N VAL A 439 -22.63 -26.12 24.32
CA VAL A 439 -24.09 -26.23 24.32
C VAL A 439 -24.62 -25.88 25.71
N ASP A 440 -25.35 -24.77 25.83
CA ASP A 440 -25.93 -24.30 27.09
C ASP A 440 -27.46 -24.18 26.98
N PHE A 441 -28.15 -24.95 27.81
CA PHE A 441 -29.60 -24.88 28.02
C PHE A 441 -29.93 -24.66 29.51
N ARG A 442 -29.04 -24.03 30.30
CA ARG A 442 -29.27 -23.84 31.75
C ARG A 442 -30.61 -23.15 32.03
N ASN A 443 -31.24 -23.56 33.14
CA ASN A 443 -32.55 -23.04 33.58
C ASN A 443 -33.64 -23.10 32.48
N ASN A 444 -33.81 -24.27 31.88
CA ASN A 444 -34.94 -24.63 31.02
C ASN A 444 -35.84 -25.69 31.72
N SER A 445 -36.86 -26.19 31.04
CA SER A 445 -37.79 -27.24 31.51
C SER A 445 -37.48 -28.65 30.97
N ILE A 446 -36.23 -28.93 30.57
CA ILE A 446 -35.83 -30.22 29.98
C ILE A 446 -35.90 -31.33 31.04
N THR A 447 -36.61 -32.42 30.73
CA THR A 447 -36.85 -33.55 31.63
C THR A 447 -36.01 -34.79 31.31
N GLY A 448 -35.44 -34.88 30.10
CA GLY A 448 -34.58 -35.98 29.67
C GLY A 448 -33.47 -35.54 28.73
N PHE A 449 -32.42 -36.35 28.60
CA PHE A 449 -31.32 -36.15 27.67
C PHE A 449 -30.97 -37.47 26.98
N VAL A 450 -30.75 -37.43 25.67
CA VAL A 450 -30.33 -38.57 24.84
C VAL A 450 -29.23 -38.10 23.89
N GLN A 451 -28.15 -38.86 23.78
CA GLN A 451 -27.04 -38.63 22.85
C GLN A 451 -26.64 -39.95 22.16
N THR A 452 -26.10 -39.88 20.93
CA THR A 452 -25.51 -41.04 20.25
C THR A 452 -24.00 -40.86 20.13
N GLY A 453 -23.26 -41.76 20.80
CA GLY A 453 -21.86 -41.50 21.16
C GLY A 453 -21.78 -40.57 22.39
N ASN A 454 -20.57 -40.41 22.91
CA ASN A 454 -20.31 -39.41 23.95
C ASN A 454 -20.01 -38.07 23.26
N TYR A 455 -20.85 -37.06 23.45
CA TYR A 455 -20.44 -35.68 23.26
C TYR A 455 -19.38 -35.35 24.33
N LEU A 456 -18.16 -34.99 23.91
CA LEU A 456 -17.01 -34.81 24.82
C LEU A 456 -16.71 -33.35 25.16
N ASN A 457 -17.40 -32.40 24.53
CA ASN A 457 -17.19 -30.97 24.71
C ASN A 457 -18.20 -30.42 25.74
N ILE A 458 -18.31 -29.10 25.89
CA ILE A 458 -19.01 -28.47 27.02
C ILE A 458 -20.53 -28.52 26.81
N LEU A 459 -21.24 -29.28 27.63
CA LEU A 459 -22.70 -29.31 27.72
C LEU A 459 -23.14 -28.81 29.10
N ILE A 460 -24.07 -27.86 29.15
CA ILE A 460 -24.57 -27.25 30.40
C ILE A 460 -26.10 -27.40 30.45
N LEU A 461 -26.57 -28.25 31.36
CA LEU A 461 -27.99 -28.53 31.65
C LEU A 461 -28.41 -28.09 33.06
N TYR A 462 -27.52 -27.41 33.80
CA TYR A 462 -27.76 -26.89 35.15
C TYR A 462 -29.15 -26.23 35.32
N GLN A 463 -29.79 -26.44 36.47
CA GLN A 463 -31.16 -26.00 36.81
C GLN A 463 -32.32 -26.60 35.97
N ASN A 464 -32.08 -27.54 35.03
CA ASN A 464 -33.18 -28.27 34.38
C ASN A 464 -33.76 -29.39 35.27
N PRO A 465 -35.05 -29.73 35.12
CA PRO A 465 -35.69 -30.89 35.77
C PRO A 465 -34.92 -32.22 35.62
N TYR A 466 -34.27 -32.44 34.47
CA TYR A 466 -33.35 -33.55 34.23
C TYR A 466 -32.35 -33.74 35.38
N CYS A 467 -31.66 -32.67 35.79
CA CYS A 467 -30.65 -32.68 36.86
C CYS A 467 -31.20 -32.98 38.25
N ASN A 468 -32.53 -32.88 38.46
CA ASN A 468 -33.18 -33.28 39.71
C ASN A 468 -33.51 -34.78 39.75
N SER A 469 -33.51 -35.46 38.59
CA SER A 469 -33.86 -36.88 38.44
C SER A 469 -32.64 -37.82 38.45
N VAL A 470 -31.47 -37.33 38.04
CA VAL A 470 -30.20 -38.06 38.08
C VAL A 470 -29.78 -38.25 39.53
N ARG A 471 -29.72 -39.51 40.00
CA ARG A 471 -29.58 -39.86 41.43
C ARG A 471 -28.19 -39.61 42.05
N THR A 472 -27.26 -39.01 41.32
CA THR A 472 -25.93 -38.61 41.84
C THR A 472 -25.50 -37.28 41.25
N SER A 473 -24.88 -36.43 42.07
CA SER A 473 -24.36 -35.10 41.71
C SER A 473 -23.07 -35.18 40.87
N THR A 474 -23.01 -36.12 39.92
CA THR A 474 -21.80 -36.57 39.23
C THR A 474 -21.86 -36.42 37.72
N ASP A 475 -23.02 -36.07 37.15
CA ASP A 475 -23.11 -35.67 35.75
C ASP A 475 -22.41 -34.31 35.58
N PRO A 476 -21.36 -34.20 34.73
CA PRO A 476 -20.65 -32.94 34.54
C PRO A 476 -21.56 -31.82 34.01
N SER A 477 -22.58 -32.17 33.21
CA SER A 477 -23.48 -31.17 32.58
C SER A 477 -24.44 -30.52 33.56
N CYS A 478 -24.70 -31.17 34.70
CA CYS A 478 -25.53 -30.64 35.78
C CYS A 478 -24.76 -29.78 36.79
N ASN A 479 -23.45 -29.57 36.58
CA ASN A 479 -22.59 -28.74 37.43
C ASN A 479 -22.14 -27.48 36.68
N LEU A 480 -22.09 -26.34 37.37
CA LEU A 480 -21.46 -25.13 36.83
C LEU A 480 -19.94 -25.29 36.85
N GLN A 481 -19.37 -25.75 35.73
CA GLN A 481 -17.93 -25.71 35.53
C GLN A 481 -17.48 -24.27 35.27
N GLN A 482 -16.90 -23.63 36.29
CA GLN A 482 -15.98 -22.52 36.05
C GLN A 482 -14.70 -23.12 35.48
N GLN A 483 -14.56 -23.07 34.16
CA GLN A 483 -13.28 -23.27 33.48
C GLN A 483 -12.59 -21.91 33.36
N ASP A 484 -11.31 -21.84 33.72
CA ASP A 484 -10.53 -20.61 33.60
C ASP A 484 -10.38 -20.22 32.11
N PRO A 485 -10.56 -18.94 31.75
CA PRO A 485 -10.26 -18.45 30.40
C PRO A 485 -8.81 -18.74 29.99
N TYR A 486 -8.58 -18.93 28.68
CA TYR A 486 -7.26 -19.16 28.13
C TYR A 486 -6.25 -18.09 28.55
N SER A 487 -5.00 -18.49 28.79
CA SER A 487 -3.86 -17.58 28.83
C SER A 487 -2.60 -18.29 28.35
N THR A 488 -1.69 -17.55 27.72
CA THR A 488 -0.45 -18.10 27.14
C THR A 488 0.40 -18.82 28.20
N SER A 489 0.68 -20.10 27.99
CA SER A 489 1.27 -20.93 29.04
C SER A 489 2.76 -20.65 29.31
N LEU A 490 3.06 -20.08 30.48
CA LEU A 490 4.44 -19.94 31.01
C LEU A 490 5.03 -21.25 31.55
N SER A 491 4.34 -22.39 31.42
CA SER A 491 4.77 -23.69 31.98
C SER A 491 6.19 -24.12 31.58
N LYS A 492 6.64 -23.79 30.37
CA LYS A 492 8.01 -24.02 29.89
C LYS A 492 9.09 -23.31 30.71
N CYS A 493 8.74 -22.19 31.36
CA CYS A 493 9.66 -21.32 32.07
C CYS A 493 9.74 -21.59 33.58
N GLY A 494 8.90 -22.48 34.12
CA GLY A 494 8.90 -22.83 35.54
C GLY A 494 8.69 -21.62 36.44
N SER A 495 9.54 -21.47 37.46
CA SER A 495 9.40 -20.47 38.53
C SER A 495 10.25 -19.19 38.32
N VAL A 496 10.51 -18.79 37.07
CA VAL A 496 11.20 -17.53 36.78
C VAL A 496 10.36 -16.34 37.24
N THR A 497 10.98 -15.43 38.01
CA THR A 497 10.38 -14.19 38.50
C THR A 497 11.25 -13.00 38.10
N CYS A 498 10.63 -11.89 37.68
CA CYS A 498 11.33 -10.71 37.21
C CYS A 498 11.61 -9.70 38.32
N ALA A 499 12.59 -8.82 38.11
CA ALA A 499 13.14 -7.96 39.16
C ALA A 499 12.34 -6.67 39.42
N SER A 500 11.50 -6.24 38.48
CA SER A 500 10.52 -5.17 38.66
C SER A 500 9.11 -5.63 38.24
N GLN A 501 8.08 -4.90 38.67
CA GLN A 501 6.68 -5.23 38.34
C GLN A 501 6.34 -4.99 36.87
N ASP A 502 7.08 -4.09 36.20
CA ASP A 502 6.91 -3.73 34.79
C ASP A 502 7.59 -4.73 33.83
N GLN A 503 8.46 -5.59 34.35
CA GLN A 503 9.05 -6.70 33.60
C GLN A 503 8.13 -7.92 33.63
N LYS A 504 7.95 -8.56 32.47
CA LYS A 504 7.26 -9.85 32.36
C LYS A 504 8.21 -10.91 31.79
N VAL A 505 7.90 -12.18 32.06
CA VAL A 505 8.61 -13.34 31.50
C VAL A 505 8.13 -13.54 30.07
N ASN A 506 9.05 -13.53 29.11
CA ASN A 506 8.76 -13.90 27.73
C ASN A 506 8.40 -15.41 27.65
N PRO A 507 7.24 -15.80 27.10
CA PRO A 507 6.75 -17.20 27.16
C PRO A 507 7.56 -18.20 26.31
N GLN A 508 8.45 -17.75 25.43
CA GLN A 508 9.26 -18.62 24.57
C GLN A 508 10.77 -18.57 24.87
N SER A 509 11.32 -17.42 25.29
CA SER A 509 12.73 -17.32 25.71
C SER A 509 12.96 -17.48 27.21
N CYS A 510 11.88 -17.42 28.02
CA CYS A 510 11.92 -17.46 29.48
C CYS A 510 12.82 -16.40 30.16
N SER A 511 13.14 -15.33 29.43
CA SER A 511 13.89 -14.17 29.93
C SER A 511 12.93 -13.04 30.33
N CYS A 512 13.35 -12.22 31.29
CA CYS A 512 12.63 -11.01 31.69
C CYS A 512 12.95 -9.84 30.76
N ALA A 513 11.91 -9.18 30.27
CA ALA A 513 11.99 -7.95 29.47
C ALA A 513 10.80 -7.05 29.80
N PHE A 514 10.83 -5.80 29.32
CA PHE A 514 9.71 -4.87 29.38
C PHE A 514 8.90 -5.03 28.08
N PRO A 515 7.74 -5.72 28.10
CA PRO A 515 6.91 -5.87 26.92
C PRO A 515 6.15 -4.59 26.58
N ASP A 516 5.85 -4.42 25.29
CA ASP A 516 4.80 -3.49 24.87
C ASP A 516 3.45 -4.07 25.27
N GLN A 517 2.57 -3.25 25.83
CA GLN A 517 1.39 -3.70 26.56
C GLN A 517 0.18 -2.87 26.21
N GLY A 518 -0.98 -3.50 26.16
CA GLY A 518 -2.24 -2.80 26.01
C GLY A 518 -3.41 -3.75 26.03
N ARG A 519 -4.62 -3.20 26.07
CA ARG A 519 -5.83 -4.00 25.95
C ARG A 519 -6.26 -4.06 24.51
N MET A 520 -6.58 -5.26 24.02
CA MET A 520 -7.17 -5.48 22.70
C MET A 520 -8.64 -5.79 22.89
N ILE A 521 -9.52 -5.06 22.20
CA ILE A 521 -10.97 -5.17 22.35
C ILE A 521 -11.59 -5.47 20.98
N PHE A 522 -12.26 -6.61 20.87
CA PHE A 522 -12.95 -7.06 19.67
C PHE A 522 -14.45 -6.76 19.77
N ARG A 523 -14.98 -6.00 18.81
CA ARG A 523 -16.37 -5.49 18.81
C ARG A 523 -17.41 -6.50 18.29
N GLY A 524 -16.97 -7.63 17.73
CA GLY A 524 -17.85 -8.65 17.14
C GLY A 524 -17.15 -9.98 16.85
N PRO A 525 -16.69 -10.73 17.87
CA PRO A 525 -16.19 -12.09 17.69
C PRO A 525 -17.35 -13.07 17.45
N SER A 526 -17.22 -13.99 16.51
CA SER A 526 -18.27 -14.97 16.16
C SER A 526 -18.38 -16.16 17.14
N PHE A 527 -17.85 -16.02 18.36
CA PHE A 527 -17.69 -17.07 19.37
C PHE A 527 -17.80 -16.47 20.78
N ARG A 528 -18.20 -17.27 21.77
CA ARG A 528 -18.23 -16.90 23.20
C ARG A 528 -17.27 -17.75 24.07
N ASP A 529 -16.96 -18.99 23.68
CA ASP A 529 -15.99 -19.85 24.38
C ASP A 529 -14.59 -19.22 24.49
N LEU A 530 -14.13 -19.02 25.74
CA LEU A 530 -12.82 -18.45 26.09
C LEU A 530 -11.76 -19.50 26.44
N THR A 531 -12.11 -20.79 26.44
CA THR A 531 -11.23 -21.88 26.89
C THR A 531 -10.44 -22.51 25.74
N ASN A 532 -10.89 -22.32 24.50
CA ASN A 532 -10.34 -22.94 23.29
C ASN A 532 -8.89 -22.51 23.01
N SER A 533 -7.91 -23.30 23.46
CA SER A 533 -6.49 -22.98 23.26
C SER A 533 -6.07 -22.84 21.80
N THR A 534 -6.68 -23.61 20.87
CA THR A 534 -6.38 -23.54 19.43
C THR A 534 -6.78 -22.17 18.84
N LEU A 535 -7.92 -21.64 19.27
CA LEU A 535 -8.46 -20.35 18.83
C LEU A 535 -7.54 -19.19 19.21
N PHE A 536 -7.04 -19.16 20.44
CA PHE A 536 -6.16 -18.08 20.91
C PHE A 536 -4.71 -18.27 20.46
N GLN A 537 -4.23 -19.51 20.29
CA GLN A 537 -2.93 -19.76 19.63
C GLN A 537 -2.93 -19.31 18.16
N LEU A 538 -4.07 -19.39 17.46
CA LEU A 538 -4.23 -18.80 16.12
C LEU A 538 -4.12 -17.27 16.16
N LEU A 539 -4.69 -16.61 17.17
CA LEU A 539 -4.54 -15.16 17.37
C LEU A 539 -3.09 -14.79 17.72
N GLU A 540 -2.44 -15.47 18.66
CA GLU A 540 -1.02 -15.27 19.00
C GLU A 540 -0.13 -15.41 17.74
N THR A 541 -0.38 -16.46 16.95
CA THR A 541 0.35 -16.73 15.70
C THR A 541 0.14 -15.64 14.67
N SER A 542 -1.10 -15.17 14.51
CA SER A 542 -1.45 -14.04 13.64
C SER A 542 -0.75 -12.76 14.09
N LEU A 543 -0.71 -12.49 15.40
CA LEU A 543 -0.07 -11.31 15.97
C LEU A 543 1.45 -11.31 15.72
N TRP A 544 2.21 -12.35 16.11
CA TRP A 544 3.67 -12.29 15.89
C TRP A 544 4.05 -12.30 14.41
N THR A 545 3.29 -12.99 13.57
CA THR A 545 3.61 -13.11 12.13
C THR A 545 3.38 -11.79 11.40
N ASN A 546 2.24 -11.12 11.64
CA ASN A 546 1.90 -9.88 10.95
C ASN A 546 2.54 -8.64 11.60
N LEU A 547 2.77 -8.63 12.93
CA LEU A 547 3.49 -7.56 13.61
C LEU A 547 5.03 -7.71 13.53
N GLY A 548 5.55 -8.70 12.80
CA GLY A 548 7.00 -8.87 12.59
C GLY A 548 7.80 -9.18 13.86
N LEU A 549 7.19 -9.90 14.82
CA LEU A 549 7.82 -10.32 16.07
C LEU A 549 8.45 -11.71 15.92
N THR A 550 9.29 -12.10 16.89
CA THR A 550 9.83 -13.47 16.95
C THR A 550 8.70 -14.45 17.31
N PRO A 551 8.61 -15.64 16.70
CA PRO A 551 7.57 -16.62 17.04
C PRO A 551 7.55 -16.97 18.52
N GLY A 552 6.37 -16.91 19.15
CA GLY A 552 6.20 -17.09 20.59
C GLY A 552 6.53 -15.87 21.46
N TYR A 553 6.77 -14.68 20.89
CA TYR A 553 7.03 -13.44 21.66
C TYR A 553 5.75 -12.61 21.88
N VAL A 554 4.61 -13.30 22.02
CA VAL A 554 3.28 -12.74 22.33
C VAL A 554 2.76 -13.45 23.57
N TYR A 555 2.12 -12.70 24.46
CA TYR A 555 1.44 -13.20 25.64
C TYR A 555 0.05 -12.57 25.74
N ILE A 556 -0.96 -13.40 25.95
CA ILE A 556 -2.37 -13.06 26.02
C ILE A 556 -2.93 -13.56 27.37
N SER A 557 -3.71 -12.72 28.04
CA SER A 557 -4.29 -13.00 29.36
C SER A 557 -5.54 -12.18 29.63
N ASN A 558 -6.22 -12.47 30.74
CA ASN A 558 -7.38 -11.70 31.22
C ASN A 558 -8.54 -11.63 30.20
N LEU A 559 -8.77 -12.72 29.46
CA LEU A 559 -9.83 -12.82 28.47
C LEU A 559 -11.19 -12.82 29.16
N HIS A 560 -12.05 -11.88 28.78
CA HIS A 560 -13.43 -11.82 29.24
C HIS A 560 -14.31 -11.10 28.22
N PHE A 561 -15.61 -11.41 28.24
CA PHE A 561 -16.61 -10.54 27.63
C PHE A 561 -16.99 -9.44 28.63
N ASN A 562 -16.99 -8.19 28.18
CA ASN A 562 -17.53 -7.08 28.97
C ASN A 562 -19.07 -7.04 28.90
N LEU A 563 -19.70 -6.13 29.67
CA LEU A 563 -21.16 -5.97 29.74
C LEU A 563 -21.85 -5.56 28.42
N ASN A 564 -21.09 -5.37 27.34
CA ASN A 564 -21.55 -4.97 26.01
C ASN A 564 -21.20 -6.05 24.97
N ASP A 565 -20.86 -7.26 25.41
CA ASP A 565 -20.50 -8.41 24.58
C ASP A 565 -19.32 -8.18 23.63
N TYR A 566 -18.36 -7.33 24.02
CA TYR A 566 -17.06 -7.25 23.34
C TYR A 566 -16.06 -8.11 24.11
N LEU A 567 -15.25 -8.88 23.38
CA LEU A 567 -14.13 -9.63 23.95
C LEU A 567 -12.99 -8.66 24.26
N GLU A 568 -12.67 -8.51 25.54
CA GLU A 568 -11.49 -7.80 26.03
C GLU A 568 -10.41 -8.80 26.41
N LEU A 569 -9.15 -8.52 26.03
CA LEU A 569 -7.98 -9.25 26.51
C LEU A 569 -6.79 -8.31 26.73
N ASP A 570 -5.94 -8.64 27.69
CA ASP A 570 -4.67 -7.95 27.93
C ASP A 570 -3.57 -8.62 27.09
N LEU A 571 -2.97 -7.82 26.22
CA LEU A 571 -1.92 -8.21 25.27
C LEU A 571 -0.56 -7.70 25.76
N ALA A 572 0.46 -8.56 25.69
CA ALA A 572 1.86 -8.20 25.92
C ALA A 572 2.75 -8.76 24.80
N LEU A 573 3.52 -7.88 24.16
CA LEU A 573 4.40 -8.16 23.03
C LEU A 573 5.86 -8.01 23.49
N PHE A 574 6.77 -8.91 23.11
CA PHE A 574 8.14 -8.90 23.63
C PHE A 574 9.19 -8.51 22.57
N PRO A 575 10.24 -7.75 22.95
CA PRO A 575 11.31 -7.36 22.04
C PRO A 575 12.10 -8.57 21.54
N SER A 576 12.47 -8.53 20.25
CA SER A 576 13.23 -9.59 19.57
C SER A 576 14.66 -9.75 20.12
N SER A 577 15.24 -8.66 20.66
CA SER A 577 16.56 -8.64 21.30
C SER A 577 16.63 -7.57 22.38
N GLY A 578 17.43 -7.81 23.43
CA GLY A 578 17.55 -6.91 24.58
C GLY A 578 16.37 -7.00 25.56
N MET A 579 16.34 -6.09 26.54
CA MET A 579 15.24 -5.99 27.53
C MET A 579 14.13 -5.02 27.12
N PHE A 580 14.36 -4.19 26.10
CA PHE A 580 13.46 -3.14 25.65
C PHE A 580 13.36 -3.15 24.12
N PHE A 581 12.17 -2.86 23.59
CA PHE A 581 12.02 -2.40 22.22
C PHE A 581 12.69 -1.03 22.05
N ASN A 582 13.16 -0.73 20.84
CA ASN A 582 13.52 0.64 20.48
C ASN A 582 12.24 1.44 20.12
N ARG A 583 12.31 2.78 20.13
CA ARG A 583 11.16 3.67 19.81
C ARG A 583 10.49 3.32 18.48
N SER A 584 11.23 2.78 17.53
CA SER A 584 10.79 2.43 16.18
C SER A 584 9.90 1.20 16.14
N GLU A 585 10.27 0.16 16.89
CA GLU A 585 9.50 -1.08 16.98
C GLU A 585 8.13 -0.79 17.61
N ILE A 586 8.10 -0.02 18.70
CA ILE A 586 6.86 0.47 19.32
C ILE A 586 6.06 1.33 18.34
N SER A 587 6.69 2.28 17.64
CA SER A 587 6.02 3.12 16.63
C SER A 587 5.31 2.29 15.57
N ARG A 588 5.98 1.28 15.01
CA ARG A 588 5.42 0.42 13.96
C ARG A 588 4.34 -0.50 14.50
N ILE A 589 4.56 -1.15 15.64
CA ILE A 589 3.57 -2.04 16.30
C ILE A 589 2.32 -1.23 16.68
N GLY A 590 2.51 -0.05 17.26
CA GLY A 590 1.45 0.91 17.58
C GLY A 590 0.68 1.34 16.34
N PHE A 591 1.36 1.69 15.24
CA PHE A 591 0.71 1.96 13.95
C PHE A 591 -0.11 0.76 13.45
N ASP A 592 0.48 -0.44 13.47
CA ASP A 592 -0.12 -1.62 12.87
C ASP A 592 -1.45 -2.02 13.55
N LEU A 593 -1.52 -1.81 14.87
CA LEU A 593 -2.71 -2.00 15.68
C LEU A 593 -3.68 -0.80 15.65
N SER A 594 -3.18 0.44 15.63
CA SER A 594 -4.01 1.66 15.69
C SER A 594 -4.72 1.96 14.37
N ASN A 595 -4.03 1.76 13.24
CA ASN A 595 -4.54 2.04 11.90
C ASN A 595 -5.24 0.81 11.28
N GLN A 596 -5.42 -0.26 12.06
CA GLN A 596 -5.96 -1.56 11.64
C GLN A 596 -5.33 -2.13 10.36
N THR A 597 -4.03 -1.92 10.12
CA THR A 597 -3.32 -2.63 9.02
C THR A 597 -3.14 -4.10 9.39
N TYR A 598 -2.87 -4.39 10.67
CA TYR A 598 -3.08 -5.73 11.21
C TYR A 598 -4.57 -6.09 11.16
N LYS A 599 -4.87 -7.23 10.52
CA LYS A 599 -6.19 -7.87 10.54
C LYS A 599 -6.11 -9.18 11.33
N PRO A 600 -6.96 -9.39 12.36
CA PRO A 600 -7.01 -10.65 13.11
C PRO A 600 -7.64 -11.77 12.27
N PRO A 601 -7.60 -13.03 12.73
CA PRO A 601 -8.36 -14.11 12.12
C PRO A 601 -9.85 -13.73 12.05
N PRO A 602 -10.58 -13.94 10.93
CA PRO A 602 -11.88 -13.30 10.69
C PRO A 602 -12.94 -13.52 11.79
N ILE A 603 -12.91 -14.67 12.46
CA ILE A 603 -13.79 -15.05 13.58
C ILE A 603 -13.66 -14.15 14.83
N PHE A 604 -12.63 -13.30 14.91
CA PHE A 604 -12.50 -12.29 15.97
C PHE A 604 -13.18 -10.96 15.62
N GLY A 605 -13.54 -10.73 14.35
CA GLY A 605 -14.20 -9.50 13.91
C GLY A 605 -13.33 -8.23 13.99
N PRO A 606 -13.96 -7.03 13.89
CA PRO A 606 -13.27 -5.76 14.00
C PRO A 606 -12.82 -5.48 15.44
N TYR A 607 -11.66 -4.83 15.59
CA TYR A 607 -11.04 -4.55 16.90
C TYR A 607 -10.52 -3.12 17.01
N TYR A 608 -10.17 -2.74 18.22
CA TYR A 608 -9.32 -1.59 18.54
C TYR A 608 -8.36 -1.97 19.66
N PHE A 609 -7.27 -1.22 19.78
CA PHE A 609 -6.19 -1.47 20.75
C PHE A 609 -5.97 -0.24 21.61
N LEU A 610 -5.79 -0.43 22.92
CA LEU A 610 -5.52 0.60 23.90
C LEU A 610 -4.12 0.37 24.48
N GLY A 611 -3.12 0.91 23.79
CA GLY A 611 -1.72 0.83 24.18
C GLY A 611 -1.44 1.56 25.50
N SER A 612 -0.80 0.85 26.43
CA SER A 612 -0.27 1.39 27.68
C SER A 612 1.03 2.16 27.42
N PRO A 613 1.45 3.06 28.31
CA PRO A 613 2.73 3.77 28.18
C PRO A 613 3.94 2.82 28.20
N TYR A 614 4.66 2.74 27.08
CA TYR A 614 5.90 1.96 26.96
C TYR A 614 7.15 2.67 27.53
N PRO A 615 7.82 2.11 28.56
CA PRO A 615 9.01 2.71 29.19
C PRO A 615 10.30 2.43 28.41
N PHE A 616 11.20 3.41 28.35
CA PHE A 616 12.52 3.26 27.73
C PHE A 616 13.64 3.17 28.78
N SER A 617 14.77 2.59 28.38
CA SER A 617 15.96 2.44 29.23
C SER A 617 16.51 3.80 29.68
N GLY A 618 16.19 4.21 30.91
CA GLY A 618 16.69 5.46 31.49
C GLY A 618 15.86 6.04 32.65
N GLU A 619 14.67 5.52 32.94
CA GLU A 619 13.76 6.13 33.93
C GLU A 619 13.96 5.67 35.39
N SER A 620 14.67 4.57 35.64
CA SER A 620 14.85 3.96 36.96
C SER A 620 16.25 4.12 37.58
N GLY A 621 16.45 5.20 38.36
CA GLY A 621 17.61 5.32 39.25
C GLY A 621 18.01 6.76 39.59
N THR A 622 18.06 7.10 40.88
CA THR A 622 18.60 8.36 41.40
C THR A 622 20.01 8.14 41.99
N GLY A 623 21.01 8.88 41.51
CA GLY A 623 22.37 8.83 42.09
C GLY A 623 23.43 9.52 41.23
N GLY A 624 23.90 10.70 41.67
CA GLY A 624 24.95 11.45 40.95
C GLY A 624 26.37 11.01 41.32
N GLY A 625 27.22 10.82 40.30
CA GLY A 625 28.66 10.54 40.43
C GLY A 625 29.53 11.69 39.91
N LYS A 626 30.68 11.94 40.53
CA LYS A 626 31.59 13.05 40.15
C LYS A 626 32.64 12.60 39.13
N SER A 627 32.83 13.38 38.06
CA SER A 627 33.92 13.18 37.09
C SER A 627 35.29 13.45 37.72
N SER A 628 36.33 12.75 37.24
CA SER A 628 37.68 12.80 37.82
C SER A 628 38.66 13.69 37.03
N THR A 629 39.64 14.25 37.73
CA THR A 629 40.52 15.33 37.25
C THR A 629 41.41 14.95 36.05
N GLY A 630 41.58 13.66 35.74
CA GLY A 630 42.41 13.21 34.61
C GLY A 630 41.94 13.70 33.24
N VAL A 631 40.63 13.86 33.04
CA VAL A 631 40.04 14.28 31.75
C VAL A 631 40.52 15.67 31.33
N ILE A 632 40.61 16.60 32.28
CA ILE A 632 40.94 18.01 32.02
C ILE A 632 42.35 18.16 31.43
N VAL A 633 43.31 17.36 31.90
CA VAL A 633 44.70 17.38 31.40
C VAL A 633 44.78 16.80 29.98
N GLY A 634 44.03 15.73 29.69
CA GLY A 634 43.94 15.15 28.35
C GLY A 634 43.35 16.12 27.32
N VAL A 635 42.25 16.81 27.68
CA VAL A 635 41.59 17.82 26.83
C VAL A 635 42.55 18.96 26.50
N ALA A 636 43.29 19.49 27.47
CA ALA A 636 44.23 20.60 27.25
C ALA A 636 45.32 20.27 26.21
N VAL A 637 45.92 19.07 26.29
CA VAL A 637 46.93 18.62 25.32
C VAL A 637 46.31 18.36 23.94
N GLY A 638 45.12 17.75 23.90
CA GLY A 638 44.36 17.54 22.67
C GLY A 638 44.05 18.84 21.93
N CYS A 639 43.56 19.86 22.65
CA CYS A 639 43.26 21.18 22.07
C CYS A 639 44.48 21.86 21.44
N VAL A 640 45.66 21.79 22.05
CA VAL A 640 46.88 22.40 21.47
C VAL A 640 47.28 21.71 20.16
N ILE A 641 47.25 20.38 20.11
CA ILE A 641 47.55 19.60 18.89
C ILE A 641 46.52 19.91 17.80
N LEU A 642 45.25 20.01 18.15
CA LEU A 642 44.15 20.31 17.24
C LEU A 642 44.23 21.75 16.68
N ILE A 643 44.61 22.73 17.51
CA ILE A 643 44.87 24.12 17.08
C ILE A 643 46.05 24.18 16.10
N VAL A 644 47.17 23.51 16.39
CA VAL A 644 48.32 23.45 15.46
C VAL A 644 47.91 22.78 14.14
N GLY A 645 47.13 21.70 14.21
CA GLY A 645 46.53 21.06 13.03
C GLY A 645 45.65 22.02 12.21
N LEU A 646 44.76 22.77 12.86
CA LEU A 646 43.90 23.76 12.21
C LEU A 646 44.70 24.95 11.62
N VAL A 647 45.80 25.37 12.23
CA VAL A 647 46.70 26.39 11.65
C VAL A 647 47.41 25.85 10.40
N CYS A 648 47.93 24.62 10.44
CA CYS A 648 48.52 23.98 9.26
C CYS A 648 47.49 23.77 8.13
N VAL A 649 46.28 23.31 8.46
CA VAL A 649 45.16 23.19 7.51
C VAL A 649 44.72 24.57 7.00
N GLY A 650 44.72 25.60 7.84
CA GLY A 650 44.41 26.98 7.47
C GLY A 650 45.42 27.58 6.49
N VAL A 651 46.73 27.39 6.73
CA VAL A 651 47.80 27.81 5.81
C VAL A 651 47.71 27.02 4.49
N TYR A 652 47.51 25.70 4.55
CA TYR A 652 47.29 24.87 3.37
C TYR A 652 46.04 25.31 2.58
N ALA A 653 44.94 25.60 3.28
CA ALA A 653 43.70 26.11 2.70
C ALA A 653 43.87 27.50 2.11
N LEU A 654 44.70 28.40 2.67
CA LEU A 654 45.00 29.72 2.09
C LEU A 654 45.87 29.62 0.83
N LEU A 655 46.87 28.71 0.82
CA LEU A 655 47.65 28.39 -0.38
C LEU A 655 46.75 27.79 -1.47
N GLN A 656 45.85 26.88 -1.11
CA GLN A 656 44.85 26.34 -2.01
C GLN A 656 43.80 27.38 -2.41
N LYS A 657 43.42 28.36 -1.56
CA LYS A 657 42.48 29.45 -1.89
C LYS A 657 43.06 30.40 -2.95
N LYS A 658 44.39 30.58 -2.99
CA LYS A 658 45.10 31.27 -4.09
C LYS A 658 45.08 30.48 -5.41
N LYS A 659 44.97 29.13 -5.39
CA LYS A 659 44.71 28.31 -6.59
C LYS A 659 43.21 28.26 -6.95
N ALA A 660 42.34 28.06 -5.96
CA ALA A 660 40.90 27.89 -6.12
C ALA A 660 40.19 29.17 -6.58
N LYS A 661 40.75 30.36 -6.35
CA LYS A 661 40.30 31.59 -7.03
C LYS A 661 40.53 31.60 -8.56
N ARG A 662 41.12 30.54 -9.14
CA ARG A 662 41.13 30.25 -10.60
C ARG A 662 40.34 28.99 -10.97
N ALA A 663 39.59 28.40 -10.04
CA ALA A 663 38.76 27.19 -10.26
C ALA A 663 37.29 27.40 -9.86
N LEU A 664 36.97 28.39 -9.01
CA LEU A 664 35.62 28.69 -8.53
C LEU A 664 34.70 29.35 -9.58
N GLU A 665 35.08 29.33 -10.85
CA GLU A 665 34.21 29.65 -11.99
C GLU A 665 33.68 28.37 -12.67
N GLN A 666 34.16 27.18 -12.28
CA GLN A 666 33.84 25.90 -12.93
C GLN A 666 32.87 25.01 -12.14
N SER A 667 32.31 25.49 -11.02
CA SER A 667 31.49 24.69 -10.08
C SER A 667 30.05 25.20 -9.91
N ARG A 668 29.25 25.13 -10.99
CA ARG A 668 27.78 24.99 -10.90
C ARG A 668 27.40 23.68 -11.63
N PRO A 669 26.50 22.81 -11.11
CA PRO A 669 26.31 21.45 -11.64
C PRO A 669 25.86 21.31 -13.11
N PHE A 670 25.40 22.38 -13.76
CA PHE A 670 24.98 22.38 -15.17
C PHE A 670 25.55 23.56 -16.00
N VAL A 671 26.66 24.21 -15.56
CA VAL A 671 27.17 25.42 -16.24
C VAL A 671 27.72 25.18 -17.65
N THR A 672 28.11 23.93 -17.98
CA THR A 672 28.72 23.55 -19.26
C THR A 672 27.84 23.75 -20.50
N TRP A 673 26.55 24.06 -20.35
CA TRP A 673 25.62 24.30 -21.46
C TRP A 673 25.01 25.72 -21.47
N GLY A 674 25.40 26.64 -20.58
CA GLY A 674 24.60 27.86 -20.36
C GLY A 674 25.35 29.11 -19.90
N SER A 675 26.34 29.59 -20.66
CA SER A 675 26.74 31.01 -20.77
C SER A 675 27.90 31.18 -21.77
N GLY A 676 27.67 31.84 -22.91
CA GLY A 676 28.74 32.02 -23.91
C GLY A 676 28.25 32.54 -25.27
N GLY A 677 27.44 33.59 -25.28
CA GLY A 677 26.84 34.10 -26.52
C GLY A 677 27.83 34.85 -27.41
N LYS A 678 28.49 34.14 -28.33
CA LYS A 678 28.60 34.54 -29.74
C LYS A 678 29.15 33.44 -30.66
N ASP A 679 28.44 33.30 -31.77
CA ASP A 679 28.82 32.71 -33.06
C ASP A 679 29.09 31.18 -33.13
N ASP A 680 28.60 30.59 -34.23
CA ASP A 680 28.63 29.18 -34.69
C ASP A 680 28.21 28.06 -33.72
N GLY A 681 27.01 27.50 -33.98
CA GLY A 681 26.34 26.56 -33.10
C GLY A 681 26.81 25.11 -33.20
N SER A 682 27.32 24.57 -32.08
CA SER A 682 27.21 23.14 -31.77
C SER A 682 27.27 22.89 -30.25
N ALA A 683 26.12 22.58 -29.65
CA ALA A 683 26.09 22.06 -28.28
C ALA A 683 26.69 20.64 -28.25
N PRO A 684 27.32 20.19 -27.13
CA PRO A 684 27.90 18.86 -27.05
C PRO A 684 26.88 17.76 -27.31
N GLN A 685 27.07 16.99 -28.38
CA GLN A 685 26.20 15.87 -28.73
C GLN A 685 26.29 14.78 -27.66
N LEU A 686 25.24 14.67 -26.83
CA LEU A 686 24.73 13.35 -26.47
C LEU A 686 24.44 12.64 -27.80
N LYS A 687 25.02 11.46 -28.04
CA LYS A 687 24.78 10.69 -29.27
C LYS A 687 23.31 10.22 -29.28
N GLY A 688 22.44 10.98 -29.94
CA GLY A 688 21.00 10.73 -30.02
C GLY A 688 20.18 12.02 -29.93
N ALA A 689 20.15 12.64 -28.75
CA ALA A 689 19.14 13.65 -28.38
C ALA A 689 19.63 15.12 -28.46
N ARG A 690 18.84 15.98 -29.12
CA ARG A 690 19.05 17.44 -29.22
C ARG A 690 18.53 18.19 -27.98
N TRP A 691 19.26 19.20 -27.51
CA TRP A 691 18.70 20.19 -26.56
C TRP A 691 17.88 21.25 -27.32
N PHE A 692 16.72 21.59 -26.77
CA PHE A 692 15.81 22.61 -27.30
C PHE A 692 15.61 23.75 -26.28
N PRO A 693 15.76 25.03 -26.68
CA PRO A 693 15.37 26.18 -25.87
C PRO A 693 13.85 26.19 -25.60
N PHE A 694 13.44 26.67 -24.44
CA PHE A 694 12.02 26.80 -24.10
C PHE A 694 11.26 27.70 -25.09
N ASP A 695 11.87 28.80 -25.52
CA ASP A 695 11.22 29.75 -26.44
C ASP A 695 11.10 29.18 -27.87
N GLU A 696 11.91 28.20 -28.26
CA GLU A 696 11.72 27.45 -29.51
C GLU A 696 10.49 26.54 -29.39
N ILE A 697 10.42 25.71 -28.35
CA ILE A 697 9.27 24.81 -28.09
C ILE A 697 7.97 25.61 -27.95
N LYS A 698 7.99 26.72 -27.21
CA LYS A 698 6.85 27.60 -27.00
C LYS A 698 6.34 28.20 -28.32
N LYS A 699 7.22 28.47 -29.28
CA LYS A 699 6.85 28.96 -30.62
C LYS A 699 6.19 27.87 -31.46
N ILE A 700 6.80 26.68 -31.57
CA ILE A 700 6.31 25.59 -32.43
C ILE A 700 5.04 24.91 -31.89
N THR A 701 4.77 25.00 -30.59
CA THR A 701 3.52 24.53 -29.96
C THR A 701 2.39 25.57 -29.95
N ASN A 702 2.61 26.76 -30.53
CA ASN A 702 1.73 27.92 -30.41
C ASN A 702 1.33 28.22 -28.94
N ASN A 703 2.34 28.47 -28.10
CA ASN A 703 2.20 28.70 -26.66
C ASN A 703 1.48 27.56 -25.90
N PHE A 704 1.76 26.30 -26.28
CA PHE A 704 1.10 25.10 -25.71
C PHE A 704 -0.43 25.12 -25.83
N SER A 705 -0.94 25.60 -26.97
CA SER A 705 -2.37 25.63 -27.28
C SER A 705 -2.99 24.24 -27.20
N GLU A 706 -4.21 24.16 -26.64
CA GLU A 706 -4.99 22.92 -26.53
C GLU A 706 -5.33 22.33 -27.91
N ALA A 707 -5.36 23.14 -28.97
CA ALA A 707 -5.51 22.68 -30.35
C ALA A 707 -4.31 21.84 -30.87
N ASN A 708 -3.19 21.83 -30.14
CA ASN A 708 -2.01 21.00 -30.40
C ASN A 708 -1.88 19.85 -29.39
N GLU A 709 -2.79 19.70 -28.42
CA GLU A 709 -2.75 18.63 -27.43
C GLU A 709 -3.19 17.30 -28.05
N ILE A 710 -2.38 16.26 -27.88
CA ILE A 710 -2.61 14.91 -28.44
C ILE A 710 -2.74 13.84 -27.34
N GLY A 711 -2.68 14.23 -26.07
CA GLY A 711 -2.89 13.33 -24.94
C GLY A 711 -2.48 13.94 -23.61
N SER A 712 -2.98 13.36 -22.52
CA SER A 712 -2.59 13.70 -21.15
C SER A 712 -2.49 12.44 -20.28
N GLY A 713 -1.59 12.45 -19.31
CA GLY A 713 -1.29 11.31 -18.45
C GLY A 713 -0.50 11.71 -17.20
N GLY A 714 -0.07 10.73 -16.39
CA GLY A 714 0.48 10.97 -15.04
C GLY A 714 1.74 11.86 -14.97
N TYR A 715 2.50 11.96 -16.07
CA TYR A 715 3.63 12.88 -16.20
C TYR A 715 3.20 14.32 -16.53
N GLY A 716 2.12 14.50 -17.31
CA GLY A 716 1.64 15.79 -17.81
C GLY A 716 0.95 15.70 -19.17
N LYS A 717 0.98 16.80 -19.94
CA LYS A 717 0.34 16.94 -21.26
C LYS A 717 1.32 16.67 -22.40
N VAL A 718 0.84 16.09 -23.49
CA VAL A 718 1.61 15.79 -24.71
C VAL A 718 1.09 16.66 -25.87
N TYR A 719 1.99 17.38 -26.53
CA TYR A 719 1.67 18.29 -27.63
C TYR A 719 2.31 17.85 -28.94
N ARG A 720 1.57 17.94 -30.05
CA ARG A 720 2.12 17.83 -31.41
C ARG A 720 2.73 19.16 -31.83
N ALA A 721 3.92 19.12 -32.42
CA ALA A 721 4.55 20.29 -33.05
C ALA A 721 5.27 19.91 -34.34
N ILE A 722 5.71 20.92 -35.08
CA ILE A 722 6.52 20.77 -36.31
C ILE A 722 7.78 21.61 -36.15
N LEU A 723 8.95 21.00 -36.35
CA LEU A 723 10.26 21.66 -36.32
C LEU A 723 10.51 22.46 -37.60
N THR A 724 11.52 23.34 -37.56
CA THR A 724 11.87 24.24 -38.68
C THR A 724 12.41 23.52 -39.92
N ASP A 725 12.77 22.25 -39.79
CA ASP A 725 13.17 21.33 -40.86
C ASP A 725 11.98 20.54 -41.44
N GLY A 726 10.78 20.70 -40.87
CA GLY A 726 9.57 19.97 -41.23
C GLY A 726 9.31 18.69 -40.43
N GLN A 727 10.22 18.27 -39.54
CA GLN A 727 9.99 17.07 -38.72
C GLN A 727 8.82 17.28 -37.75
N ILE A 728 7.85 16.34 -37.76
CA ILE A 728 6.73 16.33 -36.82
C ILE A 728 7.17 15.62 -35.54
N ILE A 729 6.93 16.24 -34.39
CA ILE A 729 7.39 15.77 -33.08
C ILE A 729 6.27 15.76 -32.04
N ALA A 730 6.42 14.89 -31.04
CA ALA A 730 5.58 14.84 -29.84
C ALA A 730 6.35 15.38 -28.62
N ILE A 731 5.74 16.30 -27.87
CA ILE A 731 6.38 17.03 -26.77
C ILE A 731 5.63 16.75 -25.47
N LYS A 732 6.19 15.89 -24.63
CA LYS A 732 5.68 15.48 -23.31
C LYS A 732 6.17 16.49 -22.27
N ARG A 733 5.30 17.43 -21.86
CA ARG A 733 5.60 18.50 -20.90
C ARG A 733 5.16 18.09 -19.50
N ALA A 734 6.08 18.16 -18.54
CA ALA A 734 5.80 17.81 -17.16
C ALA A 734 4.78 18.78 -16.52
N GLN A 735 3.90 18.28 -15.67
CA GLN A 735 2.97 19.14 -14.94
C GLN A 735 3.70 19.93 -13.84
N GLN A 736 3.51 21.26 -13.85
CA GLN A 736 4.19 22.19 -12.93
C GLN A 736 3.84 21.85 -11.46
N GLY A 737 4.85 21.47 -10.68
CA GLY A 737 4.69 21.02 -9.28
C GLY A 737 4.80 19.50 -9.06
N SER A 738 4.84 18.68 -10.11
CA SER A 738 4.99 17.22 -9.98
C SER A 738 6.44 16.82 -9.63
N MET A 739 6.67 16.30 -8.41
CA MET A 739 7.96 15.72 -8.03
C MET A 739 8.27 14.39 -8.75
N GLN A 740 7.24 13.71 -9.24
CA GLN A 740 7.38 12.46 -9.99
C GLN A 740 7.98 12.72 -11.38
N GLY A 741 7.54 13.79 -12.06
CA GLY A 741 8.06 14.18 -13.37
C GLY A 741 9.58 14.34 -13.40
N ALA A 742 10.19 14.95 -12.37
CA ALA A 742 11.64 15.16 -12.32
C ALA A 742 12.48 13.87 -12.27
N HIS A 743 11.95 12.79 -11.67
CA HIS A 743 12.61 11.50 -11.62
C HIS A 743 12.44 10.72 -12.93
N GLU A 744 11.24 10.76 -13.50
CA GLU A 744 10.91 10.12 -14.77
C GLU A 744 11.68 10.81 -15.92
N PHE A 745 11.72 12.15 -15.94
CA PHE A 745 12.48 12.98 -16.89
C PHE A 745 13.95 12.59 -16.97
N LYS A 746 14.63 12.49 -15.81
CA LYS A 746 16.04 12.09 -15.75
C LYS A 746 16.23 10.65 -16.24
N THR A 747 15.38 9.73 -15.79
CA THR A 747 15.45 8.30 -16.13
C THR A 747 15.27 8.09 -17.63
N GLU A 748 14.28 8.75 -18.22
CA GLU A 748 13.94 8.62 -19.63
C GLU A 748 15.03 9.22 -20.55
N ILE A 749 15.65 10.35 -20.18
CA ILE A 749 16.84 10.87 -20.88
C ILE A 749 18.04 9.91 -20.74
N GLU A 750 18.30 9.37 -19.54
CA GLU A 750 19.43 8.49 -19.29
C GLU A 750 19.31 7.14 -20.04
N LEU A 751 18.08 6.66 -20.24
CA LEU A 751 17.81 5.41 -20.95
C LEU A 751 17.70 5.59 -22.47
N LEU A 752 16.85 6.49 -22.97
CA LEU A 752 16.61 6.64 -24.42
C LEU A 752 17.81 7.20 -25.18
N SER A 753 18.74 7.89 -24.51
CA SER A 753 20.06 8.24 -25.10
C SER A 753 21.01 7.04 -25.26
N ARG A 754 20.61 5.83 -24.84
CA ARG A 754 21.39 4.58 -24.96
C ARG A 754 20.71 3.50 -25.82
N VAL A 755 19.41 3.62 -26.09
CA VAL A 755 18.64 2.63 -26.86
C VAL A 755 18.00 3.25 -28.10
N HIS A 756 18.30 2.68 -29.26
CA HIS A 756 17.72 3.05 -30.56
C HIS A 756 17.31 1.77 -31.27
N HIS A 757 16.02 1.57 -31.51
CA HIS A 757 15.50 0.36 -32.15
C HIS A 757 14.13 0.63 -32.79
N LYS A 758 13.89 0.10 -33.98
CA LYS A 758 12.68 0.30 -34.81
C LYS A 758 11.33 0.01 -34.14
N ASN A 759 11.33 -0.71 -33.00
CA ASN A 759 10.13 -1.02 -32.21
C ASN A 759 10.13 -0.36 -30.81
N LEU A 760 10.95 0.66 -30.59
CA LEU A 760 10.89 1.60 -29.47
C LEU A 760 10.62 3.02 -30.03
N VAL A 761 10.18 3.95 -29.18
CA VAL A 761 10.05 5.37 -29.56
C VAL A 761 11.38 6.09 -29.37
N ASP A 762 11.83 6.79 -30.42
CA ASP A 762 13.12 7.48 -30.47
C ASP A 762 13.03 8.90 -29.85
N LEU A 763 13.92 9.20 -28.89
CA LEU A 763 14.01 10.49 -28.22
C LEU A 763 14.80 11.49 -29.07
N VAL A 764 14.09 12.34 -29.81
CA VAL A 764 14.65 13.43 -30.63
C VAL A 764 15.35 14.49 -29.77
N GLY A 765 14.88 14.74 -28.54
CA GLY A 765 15.48 15.76 -27.68
C GLY A 765 14.78 16.02 -26.35
N PHE A 766 15.17 17.11 -25.70
CA PHE A 766 14.60 17.57 -24.44
C PHE A 766 14.80 19.08 -24.23
N CYS A 767 13.97 19.66 -23.36
CA CYS A 767 14.12 21.02 -22.83
C CYS A 767 14.20 20.96 -21.29
N PHE A 768 15.14 21.73 -20.75
CA PHE A 768 15.31 21.95 -19.32
C PHE A 768 15.74 23.40 -19.09
N GLU A 769 14.76 24.31 -19.03
CA GLU A 769 14.99 25.76 -18.99
C GLU A 769 13.85 26.46 -18.23
N LYS A 770 14.13 27.56 -17.53
CA LYS A 770 13.12 28.40 -16.84
C LYS A 770 12.19 27.66 -15.84
N GLY A 771 12.58 26.45 -15.40
CA GLY A 771 11.80 25.57 -14.51
C GLY A 771 10.95 24.52 -15.24
N GLU A 772 10.94 24.52 -16.57
CA GLU A 772 10.19 23.60 -17.41
C GLU A 772 10.98 22.32 -17.72
N GLN A 773 10.29 21.18 -17.78
CA GLN A 773 10.85 19.86 -18.09
C GLN A 773 10.04 19.25 -19.23
N MET A 774 10.65 19.07 -20.41
CA MET A 774 9.95 18.53 -21.59
C MET A 774 10.80 17.52 -22.33
N LEU A 775 10.19 16.40 -22.71
CA LEU A 775 10.79 15.37 -23.56
C LEU A 775 10.22 15.50 -24.97
N VAL A 776 11.08 15.40 -25.97
CA VAL A 776 10.75 15.57 -27.39
C VAL A 776 11.05 14.26 -28.11
N TYR A 777 10.01 13.65 -28.66
CA TYR A 777 10.07 12.40 -29.41
C TYR A 777 9.66 12.63 -30.86
N GLU A 778 9.91 11.63 -31.71
CA GLU A 778 9.20 11.50 -32.98
C GLU A 778 7.66 11.53 -32.78
N TYR A 779 6.91 12.08 -33.73
CA TYR A 779 5.45 11.98 -33.71
C TYR A 779 4.99 10.66 -34.33
N ILE A 780 4.29 9.83 -33.54
CA ILE A 780 3.73 8.55 -33.99
C ILE A 780 2.24 8.74 -34.35
N PRO A 781 1.84 8.66 -35.63
CA PRO A 781 0.58 9.27 -36.09
C PRO A 781 -0.69 8.48 -35.82
N ASN A 782 -0.65 7.15 -35.69
CA ASN A 782 -1.85 6.33 -35.45
C ASN A 782 -2.16 6.12 -33.96
N GLY A 783 -1.58 6.93 -33.06
CA GLY A 783 -1.91 6.93 -31.64
C GLY A 783 -1.49 5.65 -30.90
N THR A 784 -2.16 5.38 -29.76
CA THR A 784 -1.90 4.20 -28.92
C THR A 784 -2.62 2.94 -29.42
N LEU A 785 -2.08 1.77 -29.08
CA LEU A 785 -2.76 0.49 -29.30
C LEU A 785 -4.11 0.42 -28.57
N ARG A 786 -4.22 1.04 -27.39
CA ARG A 786 -5.47 1.10 -26.61
C ARG A 786 -6.61 1.80 -27.36
N GLU A 787 -6.31 2.87 -28.10
CA GLU A 787 -7.28 3.62 -28.92
C GLU A 787 -7.65 2.90 -30.22
N ASN A 788 -6.70 2.16 -30.79
CA ASN A 788 -6.94 1.30 -31.96
C ASN A 788 -7.78 0.05 -31.59
N LEU A 789 -7.68 -0.44 -30.35
CA LEU A 789 -8.50 -1.54 -29.83
C LEU A 789 -9.90 -1.08 -29.37
N SER A 790 -10.07 0.15 -28.91
CA SER A 790 -11.42 0.74 -28.73
C SER A 790 -12.10 1.17 -30.04
N GLY A 791 -11.34 1.26 -31.13
CA GLY A 791 -11.83 1.73 -32.43
C GLY A 791 -12.11 3.24 -32.48
N SER A 792 -11.65 4.02 -31.50
CA SER A 792 -11.93 5.47 -31.40
C SER A 792 -11.27 6.29 -32.50
N LEU A 793 -10.21 5.76 -33.13
CA LEU A 793 -9.53 6.34 -34.29
C LEU A 793 -10.09 5.83 -35.64
N GLY A 794 -11.17 5.05 -35.64
CA GLY A 794 -11.79 4.47 -36.85
C GLY A 794 -11.00 3.33 -37.51
N ILE A 795 -9.69 3.21 -37.24
CA ILE A 795 -8.83 2.09 -37.63
C ILE A 795 -9.36 0.81 -36.99
N ARG A 796 -9.48 -0.27 -37.79
CA ARG A 796 -9.88 -1.61 -37.32
C ARG A 796 -8.72 -2.59 -37.51
N LEU A 797 -8.10 -2.99 -36.40
CA LEU A 797 -7.01 -3.96 -36.42
C LEU A 797 -7.53 -5.37 -36.70
N ASP A 798 -7.16 -5.92 -37.86
CA ASP A 798 -7.38 -7.32 -38.23
C ASP A 798 -6.35 -8.25 -37.55
N TRP A 799 -6.52 -9.57 -37.72
CA TRP A 799 -5.62 -10.54 -37.10
C TRP A 799 -4.17 -10.41 -37.59
N LYS A 800 -3.93 -10.11 -38.88
CA LYS A 800 -2.58 -9.93 -39.43
C LYS A 800 -1.87 -8.77 -38.74
N ASN A 801 -2.53 -7.63 -38.58
CA ASN A 801 -1.91 -6.47 -37.93
C ASN A 801 -1.79 -6.65 -36.42
N ARG A 802 -2.73 -7.33 -35.73
CA ARG A 802 -2.55 -7.66 -34.30
C ARG A 802 -1.36 -8.58 -34.05
N LEU A 803 -1.12 -9.57 -34.90
CA LEU A 803 0.10 -10.40 -34.86
C LEU A 803 1.38 -9.59 -35.14
N ARG A 804 1.36 -8.68 -36.13
CA ARG A 804 2.49 -7.75 -36.41
C ARG A 804 2.80 -6.83 -35.23
N ILE A 805 1.77 -6.32 -34.57
CA ILE A 805 1.86 -5.44 -33.39
C ILE A 805 2.45 -6.21 -32.21
N ALA A 806 1.93 -7.40 -31.91
CA ALA A 806 2.49 -8.28 -30.88
C ALA A 806 3.97 -8.59 -31.14
N LEU A 807 4.33 -8.94 -32.38
CA LEU A 807 5.71 -9.20 -32.77
C LEU A 807 6.61 -7.95 -32.64
N GLY A 808 6.11 -6.77 -33.03
CA GLY A 808 6.82 -5.51 -32.91
C GLY A 808 7.15 -5.19 -31.46
N SER A 809 6.13 -5.14 -30.60
CA SER A 809 6.31 -4.90 -29.16
C SER A 809 7.21 -5.96 -28.50
N ALA A 810 7.05 -7.24 -28.85
CA ALA A 810 7.88 -8.30 -28.31
C ALA A 810 9.37 -8.15 -28.70
N ARG A 811 9.65 -7.74 -29.95
CA ARG A 811 11.02 -7.41 -30.40
C ARG A 811 11.58 -6.16 -29.70
N GLY A 812 10.74 -5.17 -29.41
CA GLY A 812 11.11 -4.00 -28.62
C GLY A 812 11.58 -4.38 -27.20
N LEU A 813 10.78 -5.18 -26.49
CA LEU A 813 11.11 -5.64 -25.14
C LEU A 813 12.29 -6.61 -25.12
N ALA A 814 12.38 -7.55 -26.08
CA ALA A 814 13.52 -8.46 -26.20
C ALA A 814 14.85 -7.72 -26.39
N TYR A 815 14.86 -6.62 -27.16
CA TYR A 815 16.03 -5.76 -27.30
C TYR A 815 16.44 -5.13 -25.95
N LEU A 816 15.49 -4.67 -25.13
CA LEU A 816 15.77 -4.09 -23.81
C LEU A 816 16.32 -5.12 -22.81
N HIS A 817 15.83 -6.36 -22.86
CA HIS A 817 16.24 -7.44 -21.96
C HIS A 817 17.57 -8.09 -22.32
N GLU A 818 17.85 -8.28 -23.62
CA GLU A 818 18.94 -9.16 -24.09
C GLU A 818 20.03 -8.42 -24.88
N LEU A 819 19.78 -7.21 -25.39
CA LEU A 819 20.71 -6.46 -26.27
C LEU A 819 21.15 -5.10 -25.70
N ALA A 820 20.37 -4.50 -24.79
CA ALA A 820 20.81 -3.33 -24.02
C ALA A 820 21.88 -3.73 -22.99
N ASN A 821 22.90 -2.88 -22.80
CA ASN A 821 23.97 -3.13 -21.84
C ASN A 821 24.18 -1.91 -20.89
N PRO A 822 23.90 -2.05 -19.59
CA PRO A 822 23.27 -3.21 -18.94
C PRO A 822 21.79 -3.37 -19.36
N PRO A 823 21.18 -4.55 -19.14
CA PRO A 823 19.77 -4.80 -19.46
C PRO A 823 18.81 -3.80 -18.79
N ILE A 824 17.70 -3.52 -19.47
CA ILE A 824 16.67 -2.56 -19.05
C ILE A 824 15.34 -3.30 -18.87
N ILE A 825 14.76 -3.23 -17.68
CA ILE A 825 13.40 -3.69 -17.40
C ILE A 825 12.46 -2.49 -17.58
N HIS A 826 11.43 -2.63 -18.42
CA HIS A 826 10.51 -1.55 -18.80
C HIS A 826 9.57 -1.17 -17.66
N ARG A 827 9.07 -2.19 -16.93
CA ARG A 827 8.29 -2.14 -15.67
C ARG A 827 6.87 -1.59 -15.78
N ASP A 828 6.52 -0.95 -16.90
CA ASP A 828 5.18 -0.43 -17.18
C ASP A 828 4.74 -0.72 -18.63
N VAL A 829 4.77 -2.01 -19.01
CA VAL A 829 4.31 -2.47 -20.34
C VAL A 829 2.78 -2.55 -20.35
N LYS A 830 2.13 -1.77 -21.20
CA LYS A 830 0.67 -1.67 -21.31
C LYS A 830 0.22 -1.17 -22.69
N SER A 831 -1.02 -1.41 -23.10
CA SER A 831 -1.48 -0.98 -24.45
C SER A 831 -1.53 0.55 -24.66
N PRO A 832 -1.67 1.42 -23.64
CA PRO A 832 -1.38 2.85 -23.80
C PRO A 832 0.09 3.18 -24.13
N ASN A 833 1.05 2.36 -23.67
CA ASN A 833 2.49 2.59 -23.85
C ASN A 833 3.06 1.90 -25.12
N ILE A 834 2.17 1.55 -26.06
CA ILE A 834 2.53 0.97 -27.36
C ILE A 834 1.88 1.85 -28.41
N LEU A 835 2.68 2.59 -29.17
CA LEU A 835 2.22 3.49 -30.24
C LEU A 835 2.31 2.79 -31.60
N LEU A 836 1.49 3.21 -32.57
CA LEU A 836 1.46 2.64 -33.92
C LEU A 836 1.93 3.64 -34.99
N ASP A 837 2.96 3.25 -35.76
CA ASP A 837 3.46 4.06 -36.88
C ASP A 837 2.49 4.08 -38.08
N GLU A 838 2.83 4.85 -39.12
CA GLU A 838 2.07 4.97 -40.37
C GLU A 838 1.72 3.61 -41.02
N ASN A 839 2.53 2.59 -40.78
CA ASN A 839 2.43 1.25 -41.35
C ASN A 839 1.82 0.23 -40.36
N LEU A 840 1.31 0.69 -39.21
CA LEU A 840 0.82 -0.09 -38.07
C LEU A 840 1.88 -1.02 -37.45
N ASN A 841 3.16 -0.64 -37.49
CA ASN A 841 4.19 -1.25 -36.67
C ASN A 841 4.12 -0.69 -35.24
N ALA A 842 4.32 -1.54 -34.25
CA ALA A 842 4.37 -1.14 -32.85
C ALA A 842 5.72 -0.52 -32.46
N LYS A 843 5.68 0.62 -31.74
CA LYS A 843 6.81 1.21 -31.00
C LYS A 843 6.46 1.33 -29.52
N VAL A 844 7.30 0.77 -28.64
CA VAL A 844 7.13 0.83 -27.17
C VAL A 844 7.63 2.16 -26.62
N ALA A 845 6.90 2.76 -25.68
CA ALA A 845 7.08 4.13 -25.19
C ALA A 845 6.98 4.23 -23.65
N ASP A 846 7.30 5.41 -23.12
CA ASP A 846 7.19 5.82 -21.71
C ASP A 846 8.13 5.07 -20.74
N PHE A 847 9.40 5.46 -20.78
CA PHE A 847 10.49 4.82 -20.02
C PHE A 847 10.70 5.38 -18.60
N GLY A 848 9.80 6.25 -18.13
CA GLY A 848 9.98 6.96 -16.85
C GLY A 848 10.13 6.06 -15.62
N LEU A 849 9.54 4.87 -15.63
CA LEU A 849 9.59 3.90 -14.53
C LEU A 849 10.66 2.81 -14.69
N SER A 850 11.30 2.72 -15.86
CA SER A 850 12.21 1.64 -16.25
C SER A 850 13.52 1.62 -15.44
N LYS A 851 14.18 0.47 -15.37
CA LYS A 851 15.34 0.26 -14.47
C LYS A 851 16.46 -0.57 -15.10
N LEU A 852 17.71 -0.16 -14.89
CA LEU A 852 18.93 -0.87 -15.28
C LEU A 852 19.25 -2.01 -14.31
N VAL A 853 19.53 -3.20 -14.84
CA VAL A 853 19.95 -4.38 -14.06
C VAL A 853 21.46 -4.33 -13.83
N SER A 854 21.88 -4.01 -12.60
CA SER A 854 23.29 -3.65 -12.33
C SER A 854 24.23 -4.83 -12.10
N ASP A 855 23.71 -5.97 -11.63
CA ASP A 855 24.48 -7.19 -11.35
C ASP A 855 23.75 -8.41 -11.96
N SER A 856 24.44 -9.18 -12.81
CA SER A 856 23.86 -10.32 -13.53
C SER A 856 23.80 -11.63 -12.74
N GLU A 857 24.41 -11.68 -11.54
CA GLU A 857 24.56 -12.93 -10.76
C GLU A 857 23.27 -13.40 -10.04
N LYS A 858 22.20 -12.60 -10.01
CA LYS A 858 20.99 -12.91 -9.20
C LYS A 858 19.66 -12.98 -9.98
N GLY A 859 19.61 -12.54 -11.24
CA GLY A 859 18.40 -12.61 -12.07
C GLY A 859 17.20 -11.76 -11.62
N HIS A 860 17.33 -10.96 -10.56
CA HIS A 860 16.29 -10.07 -10.06
C HIS A 860 16.87 -8.84 -9.38
N VAL A 861 16.05 -7.80 -9.24
CA VAL A 861 16.39 -6.51 -8.64
C VAL A 861 15.35 -6.15 -7.58
N SER A 862 15.67 -6.34 -6.30
CA SER A 862 14.82 -5.88 -5.19
C SER A 862 14.55 -4.38 -5.28
N THR A 863 13.28 -3.97 -5.26
CA THR A 863 12.89 -2.57 -5.49
C THR A 863 11.45 -2.30 -5.04
N GLN A 864 11.17 -1.07 -4.61
CA GLN A 864 9.78 -0.60 -4.40
C GLN A 864 8.89 -0.99 -5.59
N VAL A 865 7.68 -1.50 -5.31
CA VAL A 865 6.74 -1.87 -6.37
C VAL A 865 6.21 -0.61 -7.06
N LYS A 866 6.30 -0.61 -8.40
CA LYS A 866 5.72 0.39 -9.33
C LYS A 866 5.35 -0.32 -10.64
N GLY A 867 4.27 0.14 -11.27
CA GLY A 867 3.70 -0.35 -12.53
C GLY A 867 2.18 -0.14 -12.55
N THR A 868 1.52 -0.23 -13.71
CA THR A 868 0.07 0.02 -13.82
C THR A 868 -0.76 -1.18 -13.34
N LEU A 869 -1.79 -0.90 -12.52
CA LEU A 869 -2.73 -1.91 -12.00
C LEU A 869 -3.40 -2.69 -13.15
N GLY A 870 -3.51 -4.02 -12.99
CA GLY A 870 -4.00 -4.94 -14.02
C GLY A 870 -2.91 -5.47 -14.97
N TYR A 871 -1.81 -4.74 -15.19
CA TYR A 871 -0.63 -5.23 -15.90
C TYR A 871 0.47 -5.72 -14.94
N LEU A 872 0.42 -5.31 -13.68
CA LEU A 872 1.44 -5.59 -12.67
C LEU A 872 1.59 -7.11 -12.38
N ASP A 873 2.84 -7.56 -12.40
CA ASP A 873 3.25 -8.93 -12.05
C ASP A 873 2.95 -9.27 -10.58
N PRO A 874 2.19 -10.34 -10.28
CA PRO A 874 1.83 -10.72 -8.92
C PRO A 874 3.02 -11.18 -8.07
N GLU A 875 4.04 -11.82 -8.66
CA GLU A 875 5.22 -12.25 -7.90
C GLU A 875 6.07 -11.03 -7.49
N TYR A 876 6.31 -10.10 -8.42
CA TYR A 876 6.97 -8.82 -8.11
C TYR A 876 6.16 -7.98 -7.10
N TYR A 877 4.84 -7.96 -7.18
CA TYR A 877 3.98 -7.30 -6.19
C TYR A 877 4.15 -7.91 -4.78
N MET A 878 4.13 -9.23 -4.66
CA MET A 878 4.22 -9.93 -3.37
C MET A 878 5.65 -9.99 -2.79
N THR A 879 6.68 -10.08 -3.62
CA THR A 879 8.08 -10.30 -3.20
C THR A 879 8.97 -9.06 -3.26
N GLN A 880 8.52 -7.99 -3.93
CA GLN A 880 9.33 -6.81 -4.29
C GLN A 880 10.56 -7.12 -5.18
N GLN A 881 10.64 -8.31 -5.78
CA GLN A 881 11.71 -8.71 -6.71
C GLN A 881 11.29 -8.41 -8.15
N LEU A 882 11.87 -7.37 -8.75
CA LEU A 882 11.64 -7.04 -10.16
C LEU A 882 12.58 -7.84 -11.07
N SER A 883 12.06 -8.49 -12.11
CA SER A 883 12.86 -9.19 -13.13
C SER A 883 12.35 -8.87 -14.54
N GLU A 884 13.07 -9.30 -15.58
CA GLU A 884 12.60 -9.21 -16.96
C GLU A 884 11.32 -10.04 -17.19
N LYS A 885 11.07 -11.05 -16.34
CA LYS A 885 9.83 -11.83 -16.30
C LYS A 885 8.61 -11.04 -15.83
N SER A 886 8.80 -9.89 -15.19
CA SER A 886 7.70 -8.98 -14.85
C SER A 886 7.15 -8.27 -16.09
N ASP A 887 8.02 -7.82 -16.99
CA ASP A 887 7.61 -7.29 -18.30
C ASP A 887 6.92 -8.37 -19.16
N VAL A 888 7.37 -9.63 -19.06
CA VAL A 888 6.72 -10.76 -19.74
C VAL A 888 5.26 -10.94 -19.28
N TYR A 889 5.00 -10.86 -17.97
CA TYR A 889 3.63 -10.93 -17.44
C TYR A 889 2.76 -9.77 -17.95
N SER A 890 3.27 -8.54 -17.86
CA SER A 890 2.59 -7.35 -18.37
C SER A 890 2.33 -7.42 -19.88
N PHE A 891 3.26 -7.97 -20.68
CA PHE A 891 3.07 -8.23 -22.10
C PHE A 891 2.02 -9.32 -22.37
N GLY A 892 1.94 -10.36 -21.53
CA GLY A 892 0.87 -11.36 -21.57
C GLY A 892 -0.53 -10.76 -21.43
N VAL A 893 -0.69 -9.74 -20.58
CA VAL A 893 -1.97 -8.99 -20.46
C VAL A 893 -2.29 -8.25 -21.77
N VAL A 894 -1.30 -7.61 -22.40
CA VAL A 894 -1.46 -6.95 -23.71
C VAL A 894 -1.85 -7.96 -24.80
N MET A 895 -1.34 -9.19 -24.77
CA MET A 895 -1.78 -10.25 -25.69
C MET A 895 -3.27 -10.60 -25.52
N LEU A 896 -3.81 -10.58 -24.29
CA LEU A 896 -5.25 -10.78 -24.04
C LEU A 896 -6.10 -9.56 -24.46
N GLU A 897 -5.58 -8.33 -24.34
CA GLU A 897 -6.24 -7.15 -24.92
C GLU A 897 -6.32 -7.27 -26.46
N LEU A 898 -5.25 -7.71 -27.12
CA LEU A 898 -5.23 -7.95 -28.57
C LEU A 898 -6.27 -9.01 -29.01
N ILE A 899 -6.53 -10.03 -28.19
CA ILE A 899 -7.55 -11.06 -28.45
C ILE A 899 -8.99 -10.53 -28.29
N THR A 900 -9.24 -9.71 -27.27
CA THR A 900 -10.60 -9.40 -26.78
C THR A 900 -11.11 -7.99 -27.09
N GLY A 901 -10.21 -7.03 -27.32
CA GLY A 901 -10.51 -5.58 -27.38
C GLY A 901 -10.82 -4.93 -26.02
N ARG A 902 -10.97 -5.72 -24.94
CA ARG A 902 -11.39 -5.27 -23.61
C ARG A 902 -10.24 -4.61 -22.86
N GLN A 903 -10.53 -3.93 -21.76
CA GLN A 903 -9.51 -3.47 -20.80
C GLN A 903 -9.09 -4.62 -19.87
N PRO A 904 -7.91 -4.57 -19.22
CA PRO A 904 -7.49 -5.62 -18.29
C PRO A 904 -8.41 -5.75 -17.08
N ILE A 905 -8.95 -4.64 -16.60
CA ILE A 905 -9.93 -4.58 -15.52
C ILE A 905 -11.16 -3.83 -16.05
N GLU A 906 -12.33 -4.46 -16.02
CA GLU A 906 -13.61 -3.83 -16.40
C GLU A 906 -14.68 -4.26 -15.40
N LYS A 907 -15.39 -3.31 -14.78
CA LYS A 907 -16.50 -3.58 -13.82
C LYS A 907 -16.13 -4.60 -12.72
N GLY A 908 -14.92 -4.49 -12.18
CA GLY A 908 -14.37 -5.39 -11.15
C GLY A 908 -13.90 -6.76 -11.63
N LYS A 909 -14.09 -7.10 -12.92
CA LYS A 909 -13.59 -8.36 -13.50
C LYS A 909 -12.18 -8.18 -14.07
N TYR A 910 -11.30 -9.14 -13.82
CA TYR A 910 -9.92 -9.16 -14.32
C TYR A 910 -9.77 -10.12 -15.53
N ILE A 911 -9.25 -9.61 -16.64
CA ILE A 911 -9.22 -10.31 -17.93
C ILE A 911 -8.53 -11.68 -17.87
N VAL A 912 -7.42 -11.78 -17.12
CA VAL A 912 -6.64 -13.01 -16.98
C VAL A 912 -7.48 -14.10 -16.30
N ARG A 913 -8.26 -13.74 -15.27
CA ARG A 913 -9.15 -14.67 -14.57
C ARG A 913 -10.32 -15.10 -15.46
N GLU A 914 -10.97 -14.15 -16.15
CA GLU A 914 -12.10 -14.45 -17.04
C GLU A 914 -11.65 -15.38 -18.18
N VAL A 915 -10.53 -15.08 -18.85
CA VAL A 915 -9.95 -15.92 -19.92
C VAL A 915 -9.52 -17.28 -19.38
N ARG A 916 -8.77 -17.35 -18.27
CA ARG A 916 -8.31 -18.62 -17.68
C ARG A 916 -9.49 -19.53 -17.29
N THR A 917 -10.63 -18.95 -16.90
CA THR A 917 -11.86 -19.70 -16.56
C THR A 917 -12.65 -20.14 -17.80
N ALA A 918 -12.51 -19.45 -18.93
CA ALA A 918 -13.28 -19.69 -20.16
C ALA A 918 -12.56 -20.53 -21.22
N ILE A 919 -11.33 -21.00 -20.96
CA ILE A 919 -10.59 -21.88 -21.87
C ILE A 919 -11.20 -23.28 -21.88
N ASP A 920 -11.57 -23.78 -23.06
CA ASP A 920 -11.94 -25.18 -23.29
C ASP A 920 -11.01 -25.78 -24.36
N GLY A 921 -10.17 -26.74 -23.93
CA GLY A 921 -9.21 -27.41 -24.80
C GLY A 921 -9.83 -28.27 -25.92
N ARG A 922 -11.14 -28.51 -25.88
CA ARG A 922 -11.93 -29.25 -26.88
C ARG A 922 -12.41 -28.36 -28.03
N ASP A 923 -12.53 -27.06 -27.81
CA ASP A 923 -12.87 -26.10 -28.87
C ASP A 923 -11.63 -25.82 -29.73
N GLN A 924 -11.67 -26.28 -30.98
CA GLN A 924 -10.58 -26.09 -31.95
C GLN A 924 -10.67 -24.75 -32.72
N GLU A 925 -11.80 -24.05 -32.65
CA GLU A 925 -12.05 -22.80 -33.40
C GLU A 925 -11.66 -21.57 -32.55
N TYR A 926 -12.14 -21.49 -31.31
CA TYR A 926 -11.94 -20.34 -30.42
C TYR A 926 -11.40 -20.70 -29.03
N TYR A 927 -11.04 -21.97 -28.77
CA TYR A 927 -10.46 -22.42 -27.49
C TYR A 927 -11.33 -22.07 -26.26
N GLY A 928 -12.66 -22.02 -26.43
CA GLY A 928 -13.66 -21.62 -25.44
C GLY A 928 -13.97 -20.11 -25.43
N LEU A 929 -13.10 -19.29 -26.01
CA LEU A 929 -13.15 -17.83 -25.92
C LEU A 929 -14.11 -17.15 -26.91
N LYS A 930 -14.99 -17.89 -27.60
CA LYS A 930 -15.84 -17.39 -28.70
C LYS A 930 -16.68 -16.15 -28.35
N ASN A 931 -17.10 -16.02 -27.09
CA ASN A 931 -17.86 -14.87 -26.58
C ASN A 931 -16.98 -13.74 -26.01
N MET A 932 -15.70 -14.00 -25.74
CA MET A 932 -14.74 -13.03 -25.23
C MET A 932 -13.92 -12.34 -26.33
N VAL A 933 -13.66 -13.05 -27.43
CA VAL A 933 -12.97 -12.52 -28.63
C VAL A 933 -13.67 -11.27 -29.17
N ASP A 934 -12.83 -10.33 -29.62
CA ASP A 934 -13.23 -9.07 -30.24
C ASP A 934 -14.20 -9.30 -31.43
N PRO A 935 -15.36 -8.60 -31.49
CA PRO A 935 -16.28 -8.66 -32.64
C PRO A 935 -15.60 -8.46 -34.00
N VAL A 936 -14.57 -7.61 -34.10
CA VAL A 936 -13.80 -7.37 -35.33
C VAL A 936 -13.10 -8.64 -35.81
N LEU A 937 -12.53 -9.42 -34.89
CA LEU A 937 -11.85 -10.68 -35.21
C LEU A 937 -12.85 -11.81 -35.48
N ARG A 938 -13.86 -11.96 -34.62
CA ARG A 938 -14.91 -12.99 -34.74
C ARG A 938 -15.68 -12.90 -36.07
N ASN A 939 -15.82 -11.70 -36.62
CA ASN A 939 -16.50 -11.48 -37.91
C ASN A 939 -15.62 -11.76 -39.14
N MET A 940 -14.33 -12.11 -38.97
CA MET A 940 -13.42 -12.46 -40.07
C MET A 940 -13.38 -13.97 -40.38
N GLY A 941 -14.02 -14.81 -39.56
CA GLY A 941 -13.98 -16.27 -39.68
C GLY A 941 -12.81 -16.91 -38.91
N PRO A 942 -12.40 -18.14 -39.25
CA PRO A 942 -11.42 -18.92 -38.48
C PRO A 942 -10.07 -18.21 -38.31
N ILE A 943 -9.73 -17.88 -37.07
CA ILE A 943 -8.54 -17.10 -36.73
C ILE A 943 -7.31 -18.03 -36.71
N ILE A 944 -6.54 -18.04 -37.81
CA ILE A 944 -5.46 -19.02 -37.98
C ILE A 944 -4.33 -18.80 -36.96
N GLY A 945 -3.94 -19.86 -36.26
CA GLY A 945 -2.93 -19.82 -35.19
C GLY A 945 -3.42 -19.28 -33.83
N PHE A 946 -4.71 -18.92 -33.70
CA PHE A 946 -5.28 -18.33 -32.50
C PHE A 946 -4.99 -19.13 -31.22
N ARG A 947 -5.26 -20.44 -31.23
CA ARG A 947 -5.01 -21.33 -30.08
C ARG A 947 -3.57 -21.21 -29.57
N ARG A 948 -2.57 -21.26 -30.45
CA ARG A 948 -1.15 -21.11 -30.08
C ARG A 948 -0.84 -19.73 -29.51
N PHE A 949 -1.48 -18.67 -30.01
CA PHE A 949 -1.31 -17.32 -29.47
C PHE A 949 -1.91 -17.19 -28.06
N VAL A 950 -3.06 -17.83 -27.78
CA VAL A 950 -3.63 -17.94 -26.43
C VAL A 950 -2.75 -18.78 -25.51
N GLU A 951 -2.28 -19.95 -25.96
CA GLU A 951 -1.37 -20.84 -25.21
C GLU A 951 0.00 -20.18 -24.92
N LEU A 952 0.44 -19.23 -25.73
CA LEU A 952 1.60 -18.38 -25.45
C LEU A 952 1.27 -17.27 -24.45
N ALA A 953 0.16 -16.54 -24.65
CA ALA A 953 -0.28 -15.50 -23.72
C ALA A 953 -0.49 -16.03 -22.29
N MET A 954 -1.09 -17.22 -22.14
CA MET A 954 -1.27 -17.84 -20.83
C MET A 954 0.04 -18.26 -20.16
N ARG A 955 1.05 -18.70 -20.93
CA ARG A 955 2.41 -18.99 -20.39
C ARG A 955 3.15 -17.72 -19.96
N CYS A 956 2.89 -16.58 -20.60
CA CYS A 956 3.37 -15.28 -20.11
C CYS A 956 2.70 -14.91 -18.77
N LEU A 957 1.47 -15.38 -18.53
CA LEU A 957 0.61 -15.11 -17.37
C LEU A 957 0.64 -16.22 -16.31
N GLU A 958 1.72 -17.01 -16.28
CA GLU A 958 2.03 -17.91 -15.16
C GLU A 958 2.32 -17.10 -13.90
N GLU A 959 1.87 -17.61 -12.75
CA GLU A 959 2.01 -16.88 -11.48
C GLU A 959 3.48 -16.79 -11.05
N THR A 960 4.27 -17.84 -11.27
CA THR A 960 5.73 -17.83 -11.04
C THR A 960 6.53 -17.44 -12.27
N ALA A 961 7.39 -16.45 -12.12
CA ALA A 961 8.32 -15.89 -13.11
C ALA A 961 9.21 -16.94 -13.78
N ALA A 962 9.63 -17.97 -13.04
CA ALA A 962 10.44 -19.07 -13.55
C ALA A 962 9.75 -19.90 -14.65
N ASN A 963 8.42 -19.99 -14.63
CA ASN A 963 7.64 -20.72 -15.64
C ASN A 963 7.35 -19.88 -16.90
N ARG A 964 7.51 -18.55 -16.82
CA ARG A 964 7.26 -17.63 -17.93
C ARG A 964 8.40 -17.71 -18.96
N PRO A 965 8.11 -17.64 -20.28
CA PRO A 965 9.14 -17.60 -21.32
C PRO A 965 10.02 -16.32 -21.24
N THR A 966 11.07 -16.23 -22.04
CA THR A 966 11.79 -14.96 -22.31
C THR A 966 11.16 -14.21 -23.47
N MET A 967 11.39 -12.90 -23.58
CA MET A 967 10.86 -12.12 -24.70
C MET A 967 11.39 -12.61 -26.07
N ASN A 968 12.62 -13.11 -26.17
CA ASN A 968 13.13 -13.73 -27.40
C ASN A 968 12.45 -15.07 -27.73
N GLN A 969 12.06 -15.88 -26.73
CA GLN A 969 11.22 -17.06 -26.96
C GLN A 969 9.82 -16.67 -27.47
N ILE A 970 9.21 -15.64 -26.88
CA ILE A 970 7.91 -15.09 -27.33
C ILE A 970 7.99 -14.59 -28.78
N VAL A 971 9.06 -13.85 -29.14
CA VAL A 971 9.31 -13.41 -30.52
C VAL A 971 9.36 -14.60 -31.49
N LYS A 972 10.15 -15.64 -31.18
CA LYS A 972 10.27 -16.85 -32.01
C LYS A 972 8.95 -17.60 -32.15
N GLU A 973 8.15 -17.69 -31.11
CA GLU A 973 6.83 -18.34 -31.18
C GLU A 973 5.81 -17.52 -31.99
N ILE A 974 5.79 -16.18 -31.86
CA ILE A 974 4.91 -15.32 -32.69
C ILE A 974 5.36 -15.35 -34.16
N GLU A 975 6.66 -15.33 -34.45
CA GLU A 975 7.20 -15.55 -35.79
C GLU A 975 6.80 -16.91 -36.35
N THR A 976 6.86 -17.97 -35.53
CA THR A 976 6.41 -19.32 -35.91
C THR A 976 4.91 -19.35 -36.22
N ILE A 977 4.07 -18.65 -35.45
CA ILE A 977 2.62 -18.50 -35.71
C ILE A 977 2.39 -17.78 -37.05
N ILE A 978 3.11 -16.69 -37.34
CA ILE A 978 2.98 -15.93 -38.59
C ILE A 978 3.43 -16.77 -39.80
N HIS A 979 4.55 -17.50 -39.69
CA HIS A 979 5.10 -18.30 -40.79
C HIS A 979 4.33 -19.61 -41.05
N THR A 980 3.92 -20.33 -40.00
CA THR A 980 3.21 -21.64 -40.14
C THR A 980 1.85 -21.47 -40.85
N TYR A 981 1.26 -20.28 -40.77
CA TYR A 981 -0.10 -20.01 -41.23
C TYR A 981 -0.19 -18.99 -42.39
N GLY A 982 0.88 -18.87 -43.18
CA GLY A 982 0.79 -18.38 -44.58
C GLY A 982 0.74 -16.86 -44.80
N LEU A 983 1.07 -16.04 -43.79
CA LEU A 983 1.02 -14.57 -43.90
C LEU A 983 2.23 -13.97 -44.67
N ASN A 984 2.40 -14.35 -45.93
CA ASN A 984 3.48 -13.89 -46.80
C ASN A 984 3.46 -12.37 -47.01
N THR A 985 4.61 -11.74 -46.76
CA THR A 985 5.11 -10.47 -47.32
C THR A 985 6.65 -10.54 -47.29
N GLN A 986 7.33 -10.02 -48.32
CA GLN A 986 8.74 -10.36 -48.59
C GLN A 986 9.77 -9.87 -47.55
N PRO A 987 10.95 -10.54 -47.45
CA PRO A 987 11.94 -10.27 -46.43
C PRO A 987 12.94 -9.16 -46.82
N ASN A 988 12.69 -7.92 -46.38
CA ASN A 988 13.74 -6.89 -46.35
C ASN A 988 14.62 -7.06 -45.10
N SER A 989 15.53 -8.04 -45.16
CA SER A 989 16.62 -8.19 -44.19
C SER A 989 17.90 -7.54 -44.70
N ALA A 990 18.22 -6.35 -44.19
CA ALA A 990 19.53 -5.73 -44.32
C ALA A 990 20.11 -5.51 -42.91
N SER A 991 20.63 -6.58 -42.31
CA SER A 991 21.35 -6.50 -41.03
C SER A 991 22.80 -6.08 -41.28
N SER A 992 23.22 -4.95 -40.72
CA SER A 992 24.59 -4.63 -40.28
C SER A 992 24.64 -3.20 -39.72
N SER A 993 25.51 -2.85 -38.77
CA SER A 993 26.69 -3.58 -38.30
C SER A 993 26.89 -3.43 -36.78
N ALA A 994 27.18 -4.54 -36.11
CA ALA A 994 28.18 -4.51 -35.05
C ALA A 994 29.57 -4.43 -35.71
N THR A 995 30.54 -3.76 -35.10
CA THR A 995 31.92 -3.73 -35.61
C THR A 995 32.76 -4.80 -34.92
N GLU A 996 33.24 -5.77 -35.70
CA GLU A 996 34.20 -6.77 -35.24
C GLU A 996 35.57 -6.12 -34.98
N PHE A 997 36.24 -6.55 -33.91
CA PHE A 997 37.70 -6.58 -33.91
C PHE A 997 38.13 -7.91 -34.54
N GLY A 998 38.42 -7.88 -35.84
CA GLY A 998 39.03 -9.01 -36.57
C GLY A 998 40.56 -9.03 -36.43
N ASP A 999 41.22 -9.86 -37.23
CA ASP A 999 42.69 -9.83 -37.33
C ASP A 999 43.19 -10.11 -38.76
N THR A 1000 43.94 -9.16 -39.33
CA THR A 1000 44.63 -9.20 -40.64
C THR A 1000 43.75 -9.38 -41.91
N GLN A 1001 44.13 -8.94 -43.14
CA GLN A 1001 45.28 -8.15 -43.61
C GLN A 1001 44.92 -7.43 -44.93
N GLY A 1002 45.67 -6.38 -45.31
CA GLY A 1002 45.79 -5.94 -46.72
C GLY A 1002 44.91 -4.77 -47.17
N ALA A 1003 45.56 -3.67 -47.57
CA ALA A 1003 45.03 -2.57 -48.38
C ALA A 1003 45.61 -2.67 -49.83
N PRO A 1004 45.24 -1.84 -50.84
CA PRO A 1004 44.46 -0.60 -50.78
C PRO A 1004 43.44 -0.31 -51.91
N ARG A 1005 42.61 0.71 -51.63
CA ARG A 1005 41.90 1.68 -52.53
C ARG A 1005 42.03 1.54 -54.07
N HIS A 1006 40.87 1.60 -54.76
CA HIS A 1006 40.57 2.70 -55.71
C HIS A 1006 39.06 2.80 -56.05
N HIS A 1007 38.61 4.00 -56.45
CA HIS A 1007 37.29 4.31 -57.06
C HIS A 1007 37.45 4.55 -58.59
N PRO A 1008 36.40 4.88 -59.38
CA PRO A 1008 35.20 4.09 -59.71
C PRO A 1008 34.93 4.03 -61.25
N TYR A 1009 33.85 3.38 -61.70
CA TYR A 1009 33.54 3.04 -63.12
C TYR A 1009 34.59 2.09 -63.74
N ASN A 1010 34.29 1.21 -64.70
CA ASN A 1010 33.24 1.22 -65.73
C ASN A 1010 32.75 -0.22 -66.02
N GLY A 1011 31.66 -0.41 -66.77
CA GLY A 1011 31.21 -1.74 -67.22
C GLY A 1011 31.55 -2.04 -68.69
N HIS A 1012 31.29 -3.25 -69.16
CA HIS A 1012 30.86 -3.50 -70.56
C HIS A 1012 30.21 -4.88 -70.75
N LEU A 1013 29.24 -4.96 -71.69
CA LEU A 1013 28.55 -6.19 -72.10
C LEU A 1013 29.22 -6.86 -73.31
N HIS A 1014 28.90 -8.13 -73.54
CA HIS A 1014 28.51 -8.67 -74.86
C HIS A 1014 27.65 -9.94 -74.65
N LYS A 1015 26.39 -9.98 -75.14
CA LYS A 1015 25.87 -10.31 -76.50
C LYS A 1015 25.37 -11.77 -76.60
N ASN A 1016 24.43 -12.12 -77.48
CA ASN A 1016 23.68 -11.32 -78.48
C ASN A 1016 22.24 -10.99 -77.96
N GLU A 1017 21.04 -11.23 -78.54
CA GLU A 1017 20.51 -11.88 -79.78
C GLU A 1017 19.08 -11.35 -80.12
N GLU A 1018 18.32 -12.08 -80.94
CA GLU A 1018 17.05 -11.72 -81.63
C GLU A 1018 15.77 -11.87 -80.76
N SER A 1019 14.64 -11.17 -80.97
CA SER A 1019 14.21 -10.00 -81.81
C SER A 1019 12.82 -9.50 -81.25
N SER A 1020 11.98 -8.60 -81.79
CA SER A 1020 11.89 -7.87 -83.08
C SER A 1020 11.03 -6.57 -82.99
N ASP A 1021 11.32 -5.60 -83.85
CA ASP A 1021 10.46 -4.62 -84.55
C ASP A 1021 9.43 -3.64 -83.90
N PHE A 1022 9.70 -2.34 -84.14
CA PHE A 1022 8.81 -1.21 -84.54
C PHE A 1022 7.81 -0.58 -83.51
N GLN A 1023 7.56 0.75 -83.44
CA GLN A 1023 8.14 1.94 -84.13
C GLN A 1023 7.94 3.27 -83.34
N TYR A 1024 8.60 4.36 -83.80
CA TYR A 1024 8.49 5.82 -83.51
C TYR A 1024 7.19 6.38 -82.85
N SER A 1025 7.13 7.52 -82.13
CA SER A 1025 8.06 8.61 -81.71
C SER A 1025 7.41 9.47 -80.58
N GLY A 1026 7.90 10.60 -80.03
CA GLY A 1026 8.96 11.56 -80.42
C GLY A 1026 9.39 12.55 -79.29
N ALA A 1027 9.45 13.87 -79.55
CA ALA A 1027 10.10 14.89 -78.67
C ALA A 1027 9.16 15.99 -78.11
N TYR A 1028 9.57 16.66 -77.01
CA TYR A 1028 9.82 18.13 -76.93
C TYR A 1028 10.46 18.55 -75.57
N SER A 1029 10.64 19.86 -75.34
CA SER A 1029 11.70 20.42 -74.48
C SER A 1029 11.27 21.44 -73.41
N ALA A 1030 12.20 21.72 -72.48
CA ALA A 1030 12.47 23.00 -71.80
C ALA A 1030 11.68 23.43 -70.54
N VAL A 1031 12.48 23.72 -69.48
CA VAL A 1031 12.54 24.93 -68.63
C VAL A 1031 11.27 25.77 -68.41
N ILE A 1032 10.91 26.04 -67.14
CA ILE A 1032 10.64 27.38 -66.55
C ILE A 1032 10.26 27.28 -65.05
N GLU A 1033 10.76 28.21 -64.24
CA GLU A 1033 10.42 28.47 -62.81
C GLU A 1033 9.18 29.41 -62.69
N PRO A 1034 8.78 29.89 -61.49
CA PRO A 1034 8.38 29.18 -60.27
C PRO A 1034 6.97 29.62 -59.82
N LYS A 1035 6.47 29.02 -58.72
CA LYS A 1035 5.89 29.78 -57.59
C LYS A 1035 5.74 28.94 -56.33
#